data_AF-A0A934SIG0-F1
#
_entry.id   AF-A0A934SIG0-F1
#
_cell.length_a   1.000
_cell.length_b   1.000
_cell.length_c   1.000
_cell.angle_alpha   90.00
_cell.angle_beta   90.00
_cell.angle_gamma   90.00
#
_symmetry.space_group_name_H-M   'P 1'
#
loop_
_entity.id
_entity.type
_entity.pdbx_description
1 polymer ?
#
loop_
_entity_poly.entity_id
_entity_poly.type
_entity_poly.pdbx_seq_one_letter_code
_entity_poly.pdbx_strand_id
1 'polypeptide(L)'
;MVQQSLSNVRRRSFRERGASGLGRFLILAAAIALAPALIAAAPSPSPDEGATPSPSPTAGPLAVTISAPAFSPTNAVAVSGQKDADSSIRVINGGVINGGATSGGTLCSIPRNGDVTWNCIVSLASGADIVLTAIEDLDGSTGSAQSDPIDVLGAPTIDGNGGLSPGLVTGLGFAGSTVTVAVGGDPTGGCTSPVTATGYWSCSLAVPSGTWAVTATQTNPALGGGASSSVSGSVNVTIDKNAPAAPVVTSPRTGTVVTAPTVTFRGTGEDGGRIDVYLSNVPICSTTVSGTEWSCTTRSSATGTYAVLAVQRDQAGNYAAPSGEVRVSFAPAPTASAAPTPSAPGQTTAPADPAPSPSSPAAPSLPNDPRSGGSTDAGASPPDWQAPTAFGADIPTVAVSISRGTWALALLAALAFLVLIALPMRLLATTLHGRRLPRSPRVLGRNRRGESVPEPSAPAAPWIGIVASLAAATALIVLSTRVSDEVRYLRLTIAVAVGLVILNAAVMVVGRVVGARFGVSGRPRLLIVMLVGALLTAVLSRVTGVDPPVVAGALLGMAFVGRMPARPRGAVRLAEVASVVVLGVIAWVLVGPLAAASGFWAEFGRELCTTVALAGIGSALIMVLPIANLPGRVILEWSPSIWIATAAVVATIAGTVFVGTGVGFPVLASLAVAAGFSALSLGLWAWLRFSESLA
;
A
#
# COMPACT_ATOMS: atom_id res chain seq x y z
N MET A 1 44.99 2.56 -52.69
CA MET A 1 43.53 2.74 -52.86
C MET A 1 42.80 1.40 -52.67
N VAL A 2 42.86 0.77 -51.48
CA VAL A 2 42.08 -0.48 -51.16
C VAL A 2 41.64 -0.55 -49.68
N GLN A 3 42.05 0.36 -48.79
CA GLN A 3 41.77 0.24 -47.34
C GLN A 3 40.48 0.94 -46.85
N GLN A 4 39.67 1.51 -47.75
CA GLN A 4 38.39 2.17 -47.40
C GLN A 4 37.14 1.31 -47.62
N SER A 5 37.26 0.09 -48.18
CA SER A 5 36.09 -0.74 -48.50
C SER A 5 35.58 -1.59 -47.32
N LEU A 6 36.47 -2.09 -46.44
CA LEU A 6 36.08 -3.01 -45.36
C LEU A 6 35.37 -2.34 -44.17
N SER A 7 35.60 -1.04 -43.92
CA SER A 7 34.92 -0.29 -42.85
C SER A 7 33.47 0.06 -43.22
N ASN A 8 33.20 0.27 -44.51
CA ASN A 8 31.86 0.57 -45.02
C ASN A 8 30.98 -0.69 -45.13
N VAL A 9 31.55 -1.85 -45.44
CA VAL A 9 30.81 -3.13 -45.46
C VAL A 9 30.44 -3.60 -44.04
N ARG A 10 31.32 -3.42 -43.04
CA ARG A 10 30.95 -3.68 -41.62
C ARG A 10 29.89 -2.71 -41.09
N ARG A 11 29.91 -1.43 -41.49
CA ARG A 11 28.88 -0.45 -41.10
C ARG A 11 27.52 -0.69 -41.76
N ARG A 12 27.47 -1.15 -43.03
CA ARG A 12 26.21 -1.53 -43.70
C ARG A 12 25.59 -2.82 -43.11
N SER A 13 26.38 -3.87 -42.87
CA SER A 13 25.86 -5.13 -42.32
C SER A 13 25.36 -5.04 -40.86
N PHE A 14 25.78 -4.02 -40.11
CA PHE A 14 25.27 -3.72 -38.77
C PHE A 14 23.99 -2.86 -38.81
N ARG A 15 23.82 -2.04 -39.86
CA ARG A 15 22.59 -1.24 -40.11
C ARG A 15 21.40 -2.14 -40.49
N GLU A 16 21.63 -3.16 -41.32
CA GLU A 16 20.58 -4.11 -41.73
C GLU A 16 20.19 -5.11 -40.62
N ARG A 17 21.16 -5.52 -39.77
CA ARG A 17 20.88 -6.32 -38.56
C ARG A 17 20.16 -5.53 -37.45
N GLY A 18 20.43 -4.22 -37.35
CA GLY A 18 19.73 -3.33 -36.41
C GLY A 18 18.28 -3.05 -36.81
N ALA A 19 18.00 -2.88 -38.10
CA ALA A 19 16.64 -2.63 -38.61
C ALA A 19 15.73 -3.87 -38.48
N SER A 20 16.26 -5.06 -38.74
CA SER A 20 15.52 -6.33 -38.57
C SER A 20 15.27 -6.68 -37.09
N GLY A 21 16.19 -6.34 -36.19
CA GLY A 21 15.99 -6.47 -34.74
C GLY A 21 14.96 -5.49 -34.17
N LEU A 22 14.97 -4.23 -34.64
CA LEU A 22 14.01 -3.19 -34.24
C LEU A 22 12.58 -3.53 -34.69
N GLY A 23 12.41 -4.04 -35.92
CA GLY A 23 11.11 -4.47 -36.43
C GLY A 23 10.50 -5.61 -35.60
N ARG A 24 11.29 -6.65 -35.28
CA ARG A 24 10.85 -7.77 -34.42
C ARG A 24 10.51 -7.31 -33.00
N PHE A 25 11.26 -6.35 -32.46
CA PHE A 25 11.02 -5.79 -31.14
C PHE A 25 9.75 -4.93 -31.08
N LEU A 26 9.51 -4.09 -32.11
CA LEU A 26 8.29 -3.29 -32.22
C LEU A 26 7.03 -4.16 -32.39
N ILE A 27 7.14 -5.26 -33.15
CA ILE A 27 6.04 -6.23 -33.30
C ILE A 27 5.75 -6.92 -31.96
N LEU A 28 6.77 -7.35 -31.21
CA LEU A 28 6.59 -7.97 -29.91
C LEU A 28 6.02 -6.99 -28.87
N ALA A 29 6.49 -5.74 -28.86
CA ALA A 29 5.97 -4.69 -27.98
C ALA A 29 4.50 -4.33 -28.29
N ALA A 30 4.12 -4.29 -29.58
CA ALA A 30 2.75 -4.07 -30.02
C ALA A 30 1.83 -5.25 -29.68
N ALA A 31 2.30 -6.50 -29.85
CA ALA A 31 1.54 -7.69 -29.52
C ALA A 31 1.22 -7.79 -28.01
N ILE A 32 2.16 -7.41 -27.14
CA ILE A 32 1.95 -7.39 -25.69
C ILE A 32 0.99 -6.25 -25.29
N ALA A 33 1.03 -5.11 -25.97
CA ALA A 33 0.14 -3.98 -25.71
C ALA A 33 -1.32 -4.21 -26.18
N LEU A 34 -1.54 -5.06 -27.19
CA LEU A 34 -2.87 -5.40 -27.74
C LEU A 34 -3.50 -6.68 -27.17
N ALA A 35 -2.86 -7.35 -26.21
CA ALA A 35 -3.35 -8.60 -25.63
C ALA A 35 -4.68 -8.58 -24.81
N PRO A 36 -5.36 -7.46 -24.46
CA PRO A 36 -6.56 -7.55 -23.62
C PRO A 36 -7.83 -8.17 -24.27
N ALA A 37 -7.78 -8.66 -25.51
CA ALA A 37 -9.00 -8.98 -26.27
C ALA A 37 -9.32 -10.48 -26.48
N LEU A 38 -8.56 -11.42 -25.91
CA LEU A 38 -8.71 -12.86 -26.18
C LEU A 38 -8.77 -13.70 -24.90
N ILE A 39 -9.83 -13.51 -24.11
CA ILE A 39 -10.34 -14.55 -23.20
C ILE A 39 -11.86 -14.55 -23.33
N ALA A 40 -12.37 -15.21 -24.37
CA ALA A 40 -13.78 -15.55 -24.48
C ALA A 40 -13.93 -16.83 -25.31
N ALA A 41 -14.82 -17.72 -24.83
CA ALA A 41 -15.37 -18.90 -25.47
C ALA A 41 -14.47 -20.15 -25.57
N ALA A 42 -14.59 -21.04 -24.56
CA ALA A 42 -14.49 -22.47 -24.79
C ALA A 42 -15.89 -22.98 -25.19
N PRO A 43 -16.03 -23.88 -26.19
CA PRO A 43 -17.33 -24.38 -26.63
C PRO A 43 -17.81 -25.53 -25.73
N SER A 44 -19.11 -25.51 -25.40
CA SER A 44 -19.84 -26.62 -24.78
C SER A 44 -20.00 -27.79 -25.76
N PRO A 45 -19.90 -29.06 -25.34
CA PRO A 45 -20.28 -30.20 -26.18
C PRO A 45 -21.80 -30.49 -26.10
N SER A 46 -22.38 -30.81 -27.25
CA SER A 46 -23.77 -31.25 -27.46
C SER A 46 -23.99 -32.70 -26.98
N PRO A 47 -25.25 -33.14 -26.76
CA PRO A 47 -25.57 -34.47 -26.23
C PRO A 47 -25.64 -35.52 -27.35
N ASP A 48 -25.08 -36.70 -27.12
CA ASP A 48 -25.32 -37.89 -27.95
C ASP A 48 -26.41 -38.77 -27.32
N GLU A 49 -27.38 -39.14 -28.15
CA GLU A 49 -28.48 -40.07 -27.88
C GLU A 49 -28.04 -41.53 -28.09
N GLY A 50 -28.50 -42.41 -27.19
CA GLY A 50 -29.04 -43.72 -27.56
C GLY A 50 -28.11 -44.94 -27.60
N ALA A 51 -28.05 -45.69 -26.49
CA ALA A 51 -27.91 -47.15 -26.52
C ALA A 51 -28.61 -47.81 -25.31
N THR A 52 -29.54 -48.71 -25.60
CA THR A 52 -30.37 -49.53 -24.68
C THR A 52 -29.62 -50.76 -24.12
N PRO A 53 -30.16 -51.45 -23.08
CA PRO A 53 -29.38 -51.99 -21.98
C PRO A 53 -28.99 -53.47 -22.11
N SER A 54 -27.94 -53.88 -21.39
CA SER A 54 -27.60 -55.27 -21.07
C SER A 54 -26.98 -55.36 -19.68
N PRO A 55 -27.01 -56.53 -19.00
CA PRO A 55 -27.65 -56.67 -17.69
C PRO A 55 -26.75 -56.31 -16.50
N SER A 56 -27.43 -56.06 -15.39
CA SER A 56 -26.90 -55.73 -14.06
C SER A 56 -25.60 -56.45 -13.70
N PRO A 57 -24.53 -55.73 -13.34
CA PRO A 57 -23.47 -56.32 -12.54
C PRO A 57 -23.95 -56.39 -11.09
N THR A 58 -23.73 -57.56 -10.49
CA THR A 58 -23.69 -57.84 -9.07
C THR A 58 -23.25 -56.62 -8.26
N ALA A 59 -24.07 -56.20 -7.29
CA ALA A 59 -23.81 -55.06 -6.41
C ALA A 59 -22.43 -55.20 -5.75
N GLY A 60 -21.48 -54.39 -6.22
CA GLY A 60 -20.29 -54.05 -5.46
C GLY A 60 -20.65 -53.19 -4.25
N PRO A 61 -19.71 -52.94 -3.33
CA PRO A 61 -19.91 -52.03 -2.20
C PRO A 61 -20.43 -50.67 -2.70
N LEU A 62 -21.34 -50.04 -1.97
CA LEU A 62 -21.96 -48.78 -2.38
C LEU A 62 -20.87 -47.71 -2.39
N ALA A 63 -20.49 -47.25 -3.58
CA ALA A 63 -19.53 -46.16 -3.67
C ALA A 63 -20.10 -44.93 -2.93
N VAL A 64 -19.32 -44.35 -2.02
CA VAL A 64 -19.68 -43.11 -1.32
C VAL A 64 -20.21 -42.05 -2.29
N THR A 65 -21.29 -41.38 -1.90
CA THR A 65 -21.84 -40.24 -2.64
C THR A 65 -21.91 -39.01 -1.74
N ILE A 66 -21.82 -37.84 -2.35
CA ILE A 66 -22.03 -36.52 -1.77
C ILE A 66 -22.94 -35.73 -2.73
N SER A 67 -23.93 -35.07 -2.14
CA SER A 67 -24.85 -34.15 -2.78
C SER A 67 -24.81 -32.83 -2.03
N ALA A 68 -24.30 -31.81 -2.71
CA ALA A 68 -24.34 -30.42 -2.30
C ALA A 68 -25.37 -29.66 -3.17
N PRO A 69 -26.03 -28.62 -2.64
CA PRO A 69 -26.83 -27.74 -3.49
C PRO A 69 -25.90 -26.98 -4.45
N ALA A 70 -26.39 -26.65 -5.65
CA ALA A 70 -25.62 -25.86 -6.61
C ALA A 70 -25.26 -24.45 -6.06
N PHE A 71 -26.10 -23.89 -5.18
CA PHE A 71 -25.88 -22.60 -4.53
C PHE A 71 -26.35 -22.62 -3.08
N SER A 72 -25.57 -22.01 -2.18
CA SER A 72 -25.97 -21.72 -0.80
C SER A 72 -26.00 -20.21 -0.53
N PRO A 73 -27.14 -19.64 -0.07
CA PRO A 73 -27.25 -18.23 0.32
C PRO A 73 -26.68 -17.94 1.73
N THR A 74 -26.05 -18.92 2.37
CA THR A 74 -25.48 -18.82 3.71
C THR A 74 -24.13 -19.55 3.76
N ASN A 75 -23.24 -19.12 4.65
CA ASN A 75 -21.98 -19.80 4.92
C ASN A 75 -22.17 -21.15 5.63
N ALA A 76 -23.37 -21.49 6.09
CA ALA A 76 -23.71 -22.79 6.67
C ALA A 76 -24.36 -23.69 5.62
N VAL A 77 -23.57 -24.52 4.95
CA VAL A 77 -24.03 -25.37 3.83
C VAL A 77 -24.43 -26.74 4.34
N ALA A 78 -25.65 -27.17 4.03
CA ALA A 78 -26.08 -28.54 4.26
C ALA A 78 -25.62 -29.44 3.11
N VAL A 79 -24.91 -30.52 3.43
CA VAL A 79 -24.53 -31.58 2.50
C VAL A 79 -25.03 -32.93 3.00
N SER A 80 -25.32 -33.83 2.07
CA SER A 80 -25.78 -35.18 2.38
C SER A 80 -25.23 -36.19 1.39
N GLY A 81 -25.41 -37.48 1.68
CA GLY A 81 -24.94 -38.52 0.80
C GLY A 81 -25.23 -39.92 1.31
N GLN A 82 -24.68 -40.91 0.61
CA GLN A 82 -24.72 -42.31 0.99
C GLN A 82 -23.32 -42.82 1.35
N LYS A 83 -23.29 -43.83 2.23
CA LYS A 83 -22.08 -44.52 2.69
C LYS A 83 -22.37 -46.01 2.91
N ASP A 84 -21.33 -46.83 2.92
CA ASP A 84 -21.45 -48.22 3.36
C ASP A 84 -21.85 -48.30 4.86
N ALA A 85 -22.58 -49.37 5.20
CA ALA A 85 -22.86 -49.68 6.60
C ALA A 85 -21.52 -49.94 7.32
N ASP A 86 -21.39 -49.42 8.53
CA ASP A 86 -20.17 -49.50 9.33
C ASP A 86 -18.94 -48.87 8.66
N SER A 87 -19.12 -47.86 7.80
CA SER A 87 -18.05 -46.96 7.36
C SER A 87 -18.16 -45.58 8.03
N SER A 88 -17.04 -44.85 8.07
CA SER A 88 -17.02 -43.44 8.53
C SER A 88 -16.76 -42.50 7.36
N ILE A 89 -17.39 -41.32 7.37
CA ILE A 89 -17.21 -40.29 6.33
C ILE A 89 -16.44 -39.10 6.90
N ARG A 90 -15.49 -38.59 6.11
CA ARG A 90 -14.91 -37.26 6.30
C ARG A 90 -15.22 -36.40 5.10
N VAL A 91 -15.79 -35.22 5.33
CA VAL A 91 -15.95 -34.20 4.28
C VAL A 91 -14.80 -33.21 4.41
N ILE A 92 -14.14 -32.91 3.29
CA ILE A 92 -13.05 -31.95 3.20
C ILE A 92 -13.34 -30.91 2.11
N ASN A 93 -12.66 -29.77 2.21
CA ASN A 93 -12.59 -28.78 1.13
C ASN A 93 -11.39 -29.10 0.23
N GLY A 94 -11.63 -29.40 -1.06
CA GLY A 94 -10.60 -29.71 -2.04
C GLY A 94 -10.65 -31.15 -2.56
N GLY A 95 -10.13 -31.36 -3.79
CA GLY A 95 -10.22 -32.65 -4.50
C GLY A 95 -9.18 -33.70 -4.09
N VAL A 96 -9.40 -34.93 -4.58
CA VAL A 96 -8.51 -36.09 -4.39
C VAL A 96 -7.48 -36.16 -5.52
N ILE A 97 -6.19 -36.27 -5.21
CA ILE A 97 -5.13 -36.53 -6.20
C ILE A 97 -4.47 -37.87 -5.85
N ASN A 98 -4.57 -38.87 -6.74
CA ASN A 98 -3.96 -40.20 -6.61
C ASN A 98 -4.26 -40.91 -5.27
N GLY A 99 -5.52 -40.94 -4.83
CA GLY A 99 -5.92 -41.62 -3.59
C GLY A 99 -5.42 -40.98 -2.29
N GLY A 100 -4.74 -39.84 -2.37
CA GLY A 100 -4.39 -38.99 -1.23
C GLY A 100 -5.22 -37.73 -1.23
N ALA A 101 -5.88 -37.44 -0.11
CA ALA A 101 -6.52 -36.15 0.12
C ALA A 101 -5.49 -35.01 0.01
N THR A 102 -5.86 -33.91 -0.64
CA THR A 102 -5.11 -32.65 -0.48
C THR A 102 -5.29 -32.14 0.96
N SER A 103 -4.31 -31.39 1.45
CA SER A 103 -4.18 -30.92 2.85
C SER A 103 -5.27 -29.94 3.31
N GLY A 104 -6.55 -30.29 3.17
CA GLY A 104 -7.70 -29.59 3.75
C GLY A 104 -8.07 -30.23 5.09
N GLY A 105 -8.30 -29.42 6.13
CA GLY A 105 -8.85 -29.93 7.39
C GLY A 105 -10.22 -30.56 7.19
N THR A 106 -10.55 -31.59 7.98
CA THR A 106 -11.89 -32.19 7.99
C THR A 106 -12.93 -31.16 8.40
N LEU A 107 -13.88 -30.86 7.50
CA LEU A 107 -14.97 -29.91 7.73
C LEU A 107 -16.08 -30.52 8.58
N CYS A 108 -16.41 -31.77 8.32
CA CYS A 108 -17.35 -32.56 9.12
C CYS A 108 -16.93 -34.03 9.08
N SER A 109 -17.20 -34.76 10.17
CA SER A 109 -16.94 -36.20 10.27
C SER A 109 -18.20 -36.92 10.74
N ILE A 110 -18.56 -37.98 10.03
CA ILE A 110 -19.66 -38.87 10.38
C ILE A 110 -19.05 -40.13 11.01
N PRO A 111 -19.40 -40.46 12.26
CA PRO A 111 -18.83 -41.63 12.92
C PRO A 111 -19.27 -42.92 12.22
N ARG A 112 -18.50 -43.97 12.43
CA ARG A 112 -18.86 -45.31 12.00
C ARG A 112 -20.14 -45.76 12.69
N ASN A 113 -21.15 -46.12 11.90
CA ASN A 113 -22.45 -46.62 12.35
C ASN A 113 -23.12 -47.44 11.23
N GLY A 114 -24.22 -48.13 11.55
CA GLY A 114 -25.01 -48.91 10.59
C GLY A 114 -25.87 -48.10 9.62
N ASP A 115 -25.84 -46.76 9.68
CA ASP A 115 -26.61 -45.90 8.77
C ASP A 115 -25.97 -45.88 7.38
N VAL A 116 -26.80 -45.95 6.34
CA VAL A 116 -26.36 -45.91 4.92
C VAL A 116 -26.50 -44.52 4.30
N THR A 117 -27.07 -43.57 5.03
CA THR A 117 -27.18 -42.16 4.64
C THR A 117 -26.51 -41.29 5.69
N TRP A 118 -26.04 -40.13 5.25
CA TRP A 118 -25.43 -39.16 6.13
C TRP A 118 -25.80 -37.74 5.72
N ASN A 119 -25.73 -36.82 6.68
CA ASN A 119 -25.83 -35.39 6.45
C ASN A 119 -24.90 -34.65 7.41
N CYS A 120 -24.43 -33.48 7.00
CA CYS A 120 -23.73 -32.55 7.88
C CYS A 120 -23.89 -31.11 7.41
N ILE A 121 -23.69 -30.16 8.33
CA ILE A 121 -23.59 -28.75 8.00
C ILE A 121 -22.12 -28.37 8.03
N VAL A 122 -21.61 -27.84 6.91
CA VAL A 122 -20.24 -27.37 6.77
C VAL A 122 -20.22 -25.84 6.72
N SER A 123 -19.25 -25.24 7.41
CA SER A 123 -19.02 -23.80 7.34
C SER A 123 -18.05 -23.48 6.21
N LEU A 124 -18.53 -22.79 5.18
CA LEU A 124 -17.76 -22.42 3.99
C LEU A 124 -17.71 -20.91 3.83
N ALA A 125 -16.54 -20.40 3.47
CA ALA A 125 -16.42 -19.01 3.02
C ALA A 125 -17.19 -18.82 1.71
N SER A 126 -17.64 -17.60 1.45
CA SER A 126 -18.27 -17.27 0.17
C SER A 126 -17.25 -17.43 -0.98
N GLY A 127 -17.68 -18.00 -2.10
CA GLY A 127 -16.81 -18.34 -3.23
C GLY A 127 -17.52 -19.17 -4.29
N ALA A 128 -16.93 -19.21 -5.48
CA ALA A 128 -17.41 -20.00 -6.62
C ALA A 128 -16.73 -21.36 -6.65
N ASP A 129 -17.42 -22.36 -7.21
CA ASP A 129 -16.85 -23.68 -7.54
C ASP A 129 -16.09 -24.34 -6.37
N ILE A 130 -16.61 -24.19 -5.14
CA ILE A 130 -16.00 -24.80 -3.97
C ILE A 130 -16.23 -26.30 -4.06
N VAL A 131 -15.15 -27.08 -4.21
CA VAL A 131 -15.23 -28.53 -4.34
C VAL A 131 -15.26 -29.18 -2.96
N LEU A 132 -16.39 -29.79 -2.61
CA LEU A 132 -16.52 -30.60 -1.41
C LEU A 132 -16.27 -32.06 -1.76
N THR A 133 -15.43 -32.74 -0.99
CA THR A 133 -15.13 -34.15 -1.19
C THR A 133 -15.51 -34.95 0.03
N ALA A 134 -16.38 -35.95 -0.14
CA ALA A 134 -16.63 -36.98 0.85
C ALA A 134 -15.65 -38.14 0.64
N ILE A 135 -14.92 -38.48 1.69
CA ILE A 135 -13.99 -39.60 1.74
C ILE A 135 -14.54 -40.61 2.73
N GLU A 136 -14.68 -41.85 2.30
CA GLU A 136 -15.07 -42.97 3.12
C GLU A 136 -13.83 -43.69 3.67
N ASP A 137 -13.82 -44.05 4.95
CA ASP A 137 -12.77 -44.86 5.58
C ASP A 137 -13.33 -46.21 6.02
N LEU A 138 -12.62 -47.29 5.66
CA LEU A 138 -12.92 -48.69 5.98
C LEU A 138 -11.72 -49.31 6.72
N ASP A 139 -11.89 -49.77 7.97
CA ASP A 139 -10.90 -50.52 8.77
C ASP A 139 -9.41 -50.40 8.37
N GLY A 140 -8.83 -49.21 8.54
CA GLY A 140 -7.40 -48.98 8.32
C GLY A 140 -6.97 -48.74 6.86
N SER A 141 -7.91 -48.66 5.92
CA SER A 141 -7.71 -48.23 4.53
C SER A 141 -8.64 -47.07 4.18
N THR A 142 -8.11 -46.07 3.45
CA THR A 142 -8.96 -45.08 2.79
C THR A 142 -9.80 -45.80 1.73
N GLY A 143 -11.12 -45.66 1.83
CA GLY A 143 -12.10 -46.19 0.90
C GLY A 143 -12.31 -45.29 -0.32
N SER A 144 -13.54 -45.28 -0.85
CA SER A 144 -13.94 -44.48 -2.00
C SER A 144 -14.00 -42.98 -1.66
N ALA A 145 -13.95 -42.12 -2.68
CA ALA A 145 -14.16 -40.69 -2.52
C ALA A 145 -14.93 -40.10 -3.71
N GLN A 146 -15.84 -39.17 -3.43
CA GLN A 146 -16.59 -38.42 -4.45
C GLN A 146 -16.58 -36.93 -4.13
N SER A 147 -16.63 -36.11 -5.18
CA SER A 147 -16.57 -34.65 -5.07
C SER A 147 -17.74 -33.99 -5.77
N ASP A 148 -18.27 -32.90 -5.20
CA ASP A 148 -19.39 -32.12 -5.74
C ASP A 148 -19.09 -30.62 -5.56
N PRO A 149 -19.18 -29.79 -6.63
CA PRO A 149 -18.94 -28.35 -6.55
C PRO A 149 -20.16 -27.59 -6.02
N ILE A 150 -19.91 -26.48 -5.32
CA ILE A 150 -20.95 -25.57 -4.83
C ILE A 150 -20.51 -24.10 -4.87
N ASP A 151 -21.44 -23.22 -5.23
CA ASP A 151 -21.30 -21.78 -5.01
C ASP A 151 -21.86 -21.35 -3.65
N VAL A 152 -21.15 -20.51 -2.92
CA VAL A 152 -21.57 -20.02 -1.60
C VAL A 152 -21.55 -18.50 -1.58
N LEU A 153 -22.65 -17.88 -1.16
CA LEU A 153 -22.72 -16.44 -0.90
C LEU A 153 -23.45 -16.17 0.41
N GLY A 154 -22.66 -15.99 1.48
CA GLY A 154 -23.16 -15.60 2.79
C GLY A 154 -23.77 -14.20 2.85
N ALA A 155 -24.49 -13.88 3.93
CA ALA A 155 -24.99 -12.53 4.18
C ALA A 155 -23.84 -11.51 4.33
N PRO A 156 -24.01 -10.26 3.87
CA PRO A 156 -23.08 -9.20 4.20
C PRO A 156 -23.20 -8.84 5.69
N THR A 157 -22.18 -8.16 6.21
CA THR A 157 -22.17 -7.56 7.54
C THR A 157 -22.39 -6.06 7.45
N ILE A 158 -23.02 -5.48 8.47
CA ILE A 158 -23.16 -4.04 8.65
C ILE A 158 -22.27 -3.66 9.84
N ASP A 159 -21.36 -2.73 9.64
CA ASP A 159 -20.54 -2.17 10.71
C ASP A 159 -21.40 -1.27 11.60
N GLY A 160 -21.26 -1.43 12.91
CA GLY A 160 -21.80 -0.49 13.88
C GLY A 160 -22.71 -1.09 14.92
N ASN A 161 -22.69 -0.46 16.09
CA ASN A 161 -23.46 -0.83 17.28
C ASN A 161 -24.45 0.30 17.65
N GLY A 162 -25.00 1.03 16.64
CA GLY A 162 -25.88 2.19 16.87
C GLY A 162 -25.19 3.54 17.08
N GLY A 163 -24.05 3.77 16.43
CA GLY A 163 -23.39 5.08 16.43
C GLY A 163 -24.20 6.18 15.72
N LEU A 164 -24.05 7.42 16.17
CA LEU A 164 -24.61 8.63 15.54
C LEU A 164 -23.90 8.88 14.19
N SER A 165 -24.67 9.07 13.12
CA SER A 165 -24.15 9.17 11.74
C SER A 165 -24.97 10.19 10.93
N PRO A 166 -24.43 10.81 9.86
CA PRO A 166 -25.22 11.67 8.97
C PRO A 166 -26.04 10.86 7.95
N GLY A 167 -26.15 9.55 8.15
CA GLY A 167 -26.83 8.62 7.25
C GLY A 167 -25.88 7.68 6.50
N LEU A 168 -24.58 7.70 6.77
CA LEU A 168 -23.62 6.75 6.20
C LEU A 168 -23.61 5.46 7.01
N VAL A 169 -23.82 4.33 6.34
CA VAL A 169 -23.70 2.97 6.88
C VAL A 169 -22.62 2.23 6.09
N THR A 170 -21.81 1.44 6.78
CA THR A 170 -20.69 0.72 6.18
C THR A 170 -20.75 -0.75 6.58
N GLY A 171 -19.93 -1.59 5.97
CA GLY A 171 -19.88 -3.00 6.30
C GLY A 171 -18.94 -3.81 5.41
N LEU A 172 -18.94 -5.12 5.63
CA LEU A 172 -18.22 -6.08 4.79
C LEU A 172 -19.18 -6.95 3.97
N GLY A 173 -18.79 -7.30 2.76
CA GLY A 173 -19.48 -8.21 1.85
C GLY A 173 -18.47 -9.00 1.02
N PHE A 174 -18.97 -9.90 0.17
CA PHE A 174 -18.14 -10.64 -0.77
C PHE A 174 -17.72 -9.73 -1.92
N ALA A 175 -16.42 -9.67 -2.22
CA ALA A 175 -15.83 -8.75 -3.20
C ALA A 175 -16.52 -8.84 -4.59
N GLY A 176 -16.78 -7.68 -5.20
CA GLY A 176 -17.46 -7.60 -6.49
C GLY A 176 -18.97 -7.87 -6.46
N SER A 177 -19.54 -8.14 -5.27
CA SER A 177 -20.99 -8.26 -5.10
C SER A 177 -21.64 -6.88 -5.05
N THR A 178 -22.97 -6.85 -5.20
CA THR A 178 -23.78 -5.66 -4.91
C THR A 178 -24.53 -5.88 -3.61
N VAL A 179 -24.30 -5.02 -2.62
CA VAL A 179 -25.06 -5.02 -1.37
C VAL A 179 -26.31 -4.17 -1.55
N THR A 180 -27.45 -4.71 -1.14
CA THR A 180 -28.71 -3.98 -1.02
C THR A 180 -29.01 -3.80 0.46
N VAL A 181 -29.08 -2.55 0.88
CA VAL A 181 -29.41 -2.16 2.25
C VAL A 181 -30.88 -1.79 2.32
N ALA A 182 -31.62 -2.43 3.23
CA ALA A 182 -33.03 -2.18 3.48
C ALA A 182 -33.22 -1.52 4.84
N VAL A 183 -34.11 -0.53 4.91
CA VAL A 183 -34.48 0.17 6.15
C VAL A 183 -35.87 -0.28 6.60
N GLY A 184 -35.97 -0.70 7.86
CA GLY A 184 -37.21 -1.13 8.47
C GLY A 184 -38.23 0.02 8.49
N GLY A 185 -39.42 -0.23 7.94
CA GLY A 185 -40.50 0.77 7.89
C GLY A 185 -40.41 1.78 6.74
N ASP A 186 -39.31 1.80 5.97
CA ASP A 186 -39.15 2.64 4.78
C ASP A 186 -38.43 1.90 3.64
N PRO A 187 -39.17 1.34 2.67
CA PRO A 187 -38.59 0.60 1.55
C PRO A 187 -37.80 1.48 0.57
N THR A 188 -38.01 2.80 0.60
CA THR A 188 -37.30 3.77 -0.26
C THR A 188 -36.08 4.40 0.40
N GLY A 189 -35.98 4.25 1.72
CA GLY A 189 -34.88 4.78 2.53
C GLY A 189 -33.56 4.01 2.41
N GLY A 190 -33.62 2.80 1.84
CA GLY A 190 -32.47 1.95 1.56
C GLY A 190 -31.59 2.44 0.41
N CYS A 191 -30.54 1.68 0.12
CA CYS A 191 -29.63 1.99 -0.98
C CYS A 191 -28.93 0.72 -1.49
N THR A 192 -28.34 0.82 -2.68
CA THR A 192 -27.49 -0.23 -3.24
C THR A 192 -26.06 0.26 -3.33
N SER A 193 -25.10 -0.60 -3.03
CA SER A 193 -23.69 -0.23 -3.05
C SER A 193 -22.83 -1.40 -3.54
N PRO A 194 -21.88 -1.16 -4.47
CA PRO A 194 -20.93 -2.19 -4.86
C PRO A 194 -19.97 -2.47 -3.71
N VAL A 195 -19.68 -3.76 -3.49
CA VAL A 195 -18.65 -4.19 -2.55
C VAL A 195 -17.30 -4.05 -3.23
N THR A 196 -16.41 -3.28 -2.61
CA THR A 196 -15.03 -3.13 -3.07
C THR A 196 -14.31 -4.46 -3.03
N ALA A 197 -13.16 -4.50 -3.67
CA ALA A 197 -12.36 -5.71 -3.69
C ALA A 197 -11.77 -6.13 -2.33
N THR A 198 -11.70 -5.20 -1.37
CA THR A 198 -11.30 -5.48 0.02
C THR A 198 -12.48 -6.01 0.85
N GLY A 199 -13.64 -6.22 0.23
CA GLY A 199 -14.88 -6.62 0.89
C GLY A 199 -15.63 -5.45 1.52
N TYR A 200 -15.14 -4.23 1.47
CA TYR A 200 -15.79 -3.08 2.10
C TYR A 200 -16.93 -2.54 1.24
N TRP A 201 -18.01 -2.09 1.86
CA TRP A 201 -19.05 -1.31 1.20
C TRP A 201 -19.50 -0.15 2.08
N SER A 202 -20.06 0.88 1.44
CA SER A 202 -20.62 2.03 2.14
C SER A 202 -21.87 2.52 1.41
N CYS A 203 -22.89 2.89 2.17
CA CYS A 203 -24.22 3.21 1.66
C CYS A 203 -24.77 4.42 2.42
N SER A 204 -25.19 5.45 1.70
CA SER A 204 -25.84 6.63 2.30
C SER A 204 -27.34 6.44 2.30
N LEU A 205 -27.94 6.34 3.48
CA LEU A 205 -29.37 6.13 3.67
C LEU A 205 -30.18 7.40 3.35
N ALA A 206 -31.28 7.20 2.63
CA ALA A 206 -32.16 8.27 2.17
C ALA A 206 -33.32 8.54 3.15
N VAL A 207 -33.08 8.40 4.45
CA VAL A 207 -34.07 8.60 5.52
C VAL A 207 -33.87 9.92 6.28
N PRO A 208 -34.90 10.49 6.91
CA PRO A 208 -34.75 11.67 7.77
C PRO A 208 -34.02 11.32 9.08
N SER A 209 -33.65 12.35 9.85
CA SER A 209 -33.08 12.18 11.18
C SER A 209 -34.01 11.34 12.07
N GLY A 210 -33.45 10.39 12.81
CA GLY A 210 -34.21 9.42 13.59
C GLY A 210 -33.43 8.13 13.83
N THR A 211 -34.04 7.16 14.52
CA THR A 211 -33.46 5.84 14.73
C THR A 211 -34.11 4.83 13.79
N TRP A 212 -33.30 4.08 13.07
CA TRP A 212 -33.72 3.18 12.00
C TRP A 212 -33.10 1.80 12.17
N ALA A 213 -33.89 0.75 11.95
CA ALA A 213 -33.38 -0.62 11.86
C ALA A 213 -32.94 -0.90 10.42
N VAL A 214 -31.74 -1.42 10.24
CA VAL A 214 -31.11 -1.60 8.92
C VAL A 214 -30.69 -3.05 8.76
N THR A 215 -30.97 -3.61 7.59
CA THR A 215 -30.55 -4.96 7.18
C THR A 215 -29.91 -4.91 5.80
N ALA A 216 -29.15 -5.92 5.44
CA ALA A 216 -28.48 -5.99 4.15
C ALA A 216 -28.51 -7.39 3.54
N THR A 217 -28.59 -7.45 2.21
CA THR A 217 -28.38 -8.66 1.40
C THR A 217 -27.31 -8.37 0.35
N GLN A 218 -26.74 -9.40 -0.27
CA GLN A 218 -25.82 -9.21 -1.39
C GLN A 218 -26.06 -10.20 -2.53
N THR A 219 -25.79 -9.76 -3.75
CA THR A 219 -25.84 -10.58 -4.97
C THR A 219 -24.51 -10.54 -5.70
N ASN A 220 -24.12 -11.65 -6.30
CA ASN A 220 -22.92 -11.70 -7.14
C ASN A 220 -23.24 -12.40 -8.47
N PRO A 221 -23.05 -11.75 -9.63
CA PRO A 221 -23.35 -12.36 -10.94
C PRO A 221 -22.56 -13.64 -11.23
N ALA A 222 -21.40 -13.83 -10.60
CA ALA A 222 -20.56 -15.00 -10.77
C ALA A 222 -20.95 -16.19 -9.85
N LEU A 223 -21.89 -16.02 -8.92
CA LEU A 223 -22.30 -17.04 -7.96
C LEU A 223 -23.79 -17.33 -8.08
N GLY A 224 -24.18 -18.60 -8.14
CA GLY A 224 -25.59 -19.01 -8.09
C GLY A 224 -26.47 -18.34 -9.16
N GLY A 225 -25.89 -17.97 -10.30
CA GLY A 225 -26.58 -17.25 -11.38
C GLY A 225 -27.07 -15.84 -11.01
N GLY A 226 -26.46 -15.19 -10.01
CA GLY A 226 -26.89 -13.88 -9.52
C GLY A 226 -27.92 -13.93 -8.39
N ALA A 227 -28.11 -15.10 -7.77
CA ALA A 227 -28.99 -15.25 -6.61
C ALA A 227 -28.53 -14.39 -5.42
N SER A 228 -29.50 -14.02 -4.57
CA SER A 228 -29.26 -13.24 -3.35
C SER A 228 -28.82 -14.11 -2.18
N SER A 229 -27.94 -13.56 -1.35
CA SER A 229 -27.64 -14.09 -0.02
C SER A 229 -28.86 -14.06 0.90
N SER A 230 -28.74 -14.73 2.03
CA SER A 230 -29.56 -14.50 3.22
C SER A 230 -29.41 -13.06 3.74
N VAL A 231 -30.39 -12.60 4.51
CA VAL A 231 -30.42 -11.27 5.13
C VAL A 231 -29.43 -11.25 6.30
N SER A 232 -28.70 -10.14 6.45
CA SER A 232 -27.82 -9.89 7.58
C SER A 232 -28.58 -9.83 8.92
N GLY A 233 -27.84 -9.78 10.03
CA GLY A 233 -28.41 -9.29 11.29
C GLY A 233 -28.94 -7.85 11.14
N SER A 234 -29.99 -7.52 11.90
CA SER A 234 -30.53 -6.16 11.96
C SER A 234 -29.69 -5.28 12.88
N VAL A 235 -29.30 -4.09 12.41
CA VAL A 235 -28.53 -3.10 13.16
C VAL A 235 -29.36 -1.83 13.29
N ASN A 236 -29.51 -1.31 14.51
CA ASN A 236 -30.11 0.00 14.73
C ASN A 236 -29.07 1.08 14.48
N VAL A 237 -29.43 2.14 13.74
CA VAL A 237 -28.59 3.31 13.49
C VAL A 237 -29.34 4.59 13.85
N THR A 238 -28.65 5.54 14.46
CA THR A 238 -29.20 6.87 14.75
C THR A 238 -28.66 7.86 13.73
N ILE A 239 -29.56 8.43 12.94
CA ILE A 239 -29.24 9.37 11.88
C ILE A 239 -29.55 10.78 12.35
N ASP A 240 -28.59 11.67 12.17
CA ASP A 240 -28.78 13.10 12.36
C ASP A 240 -28.22 13.85 11.14
N LYS A 241 -29.10 14.50 10.39
CA LYS A 241 -28.78 15.31 9.21
C LYS A 241 -28.87 16.81 9.48
N ASN A 242 -29.08 17.21 10.74
CA ASN A 242 -29.20 18.61 11.11
C ASN A 242 -27.80 19.21 11.23
N ALA A 243 -27.46 20.14 10.34
CA ALA A 243 -26.19 20.84 10.43
C ALA A 243 -26.17 21.77 11.65
N PRO A 244 -25.03 21.88 12.37
CA PRO A 244 -24.87 22.85 13.44
C PRO A 244 -24.92 24.28 12.90
N ALA A 245 -25.21 25.24 13.78
CA ALA A 245 -25.14 26.66 13.43
C ALA A 245 -23.70 27.09 13.08
N ALA A 246 -23.55 28.12 12.23
CA ALA A 246 -22.24 28.66 11.88
C ALA A 246 -21.51 29.17 13.14
N PRO A 247 -20.24 28.78 13.36
CA PRO A 247 -19.49 29.28 14.50
C PRO A 247 -19.14 30.76 14.32
N VAL A 248 -18.85 31.44 15.43
CA VAL A 248 -18.45 32.86 15.41
C VAL A 248 -17.04 32.99 15.93
N VAL A 249 -16.17 33.71 15.21
CA VAL A 249 -14.84 34.09 15.70
C VAL A 249 -14.96 35.41 16.48
N THR A 250 -14.69 35.37 17.79
CA THR A 250 -14.77 36.55 18.67
C THR A 250 -13.41 37.21 18.90
N SER A 251 -12.32 36.46 18.73
CA SER A 251 -10.94 36.96 18.81
C SER A 251 -9.99 36.15 17.92
N PRO A 252 -8.99 36.79 17.27
CA PRO A 252 -8.82 38.24 17.13
C PRO A 252 -10.00 38.88 16.37
N ARG A 253 -10.21 40.19 16.51
CA ARG A 253 -11.23 40.93 15.74
C ARG A 253 -10.65 41.50 14.45
N THR A 254 -11.51 41.88 13.51
CA THR A 254 -11.09 42.52 12.26
C THR A 254 -10.25 43.78 12.54
N GLY A 255 -9.08 43.87 11.90
CA GLY A 255 -8.12 44.96 12.09
C GLY A 255 -7.09 44.71 13.20
N THR A 256 -7.16 43.60 13.93
CA THR A 256 -6.17 43.27 14.96
C THR A 256 -4.78 43.08 14.33
N VAL A 257 -3.76 43.69 14.94
CA VAL A 257 -2.36 43.48 14.59
C VAL A 257 -1.70 42.57 15.64
N VAL A 258 -1.25 41.41 15.23
CA VAL A 258 -0.55 40.43 16.06
C VAL A 258 0.95 40.58 15.84
N THR A 259 1.68 40.82 16.93
CA THR A 259 3.16 40.84 16.94
C THR A 259 3.79 39.67 17.69
N ALA A 260 2.98 38.91 18.43
CA ALA A 260 3.41 37.74 19.17
C ALA A 260 3.54 36.50 18.25
N PRO A 261 4.49 35.59 18.51
CA PRO A 261 4.66 34.36 17.73
C PRO A 261 3.54 33.33 17.96
N THR A 262 2.72 33.53 18.98
CA THR A 262 1.57 32.69 19.35
C THR A 262 0.29 33.51 19.27
N VAL A 263 -0.76 32.94 18.66
CA VAL A 263 -2.10 33.53 18.58
C VAL A 263 -3.13 32.56 19.10
N THR A 264 -3.99 33.07 19.98
CA THR A 264 -5.18 32.35 20.44
C THR A 264 -6.41 32.89 19.74
N PHE A 265 -7.04 32.05 18.93
CA PHE A 265 -8.35 32.27 18.36
C PHE A 265 -9.41 31.84 19.36
N ARG A 266 -10.47 32.63 19.51
CA ARG A 266 -11.61 32.32 20.37
C ARG A 266 -12.90 32.57 19.63
N GLY A 267 -13.95 31.90 20.08
CA GLY A 267 -15.27 32.08 19.50
C GLY A 267 -16.36 31.28 20.17
N THR A 268 -17.51 31.24 19.52
CA THR A 268 -18.66 30.44 19.94
C THR A 268 -19.03 29.40 18.90
N GLY A 269 -19.65 28.31 19.36
CA GLY A 269 -20.15 27.21 18.55
C GLY A 269 -21.16 26.38 19.34
N GLU A 270 -21.70 25.34 18.72
CA GLU A 270 -22.56 24.35 19.40
C GLU A 270 -21.73 23.34 20.19
N ASP A 271 -22.22 22.97 21.38
CA ASP A 271 -21.52 22.12 22.36
C ASP A 271 -21.11 20.76 21.78
N GLY A 272 -19.94 20.27 22.17
CA GLY A 272 -19.40 19.00 21.69
C GLY A 272 -18.98 18.99 20.21
N GLY A 273 -19.28 20.04 19.44
CA GLY A 273 -18.84 20.21 18.07
C GLY A 273 -17.33 20.46 17.96
N ARG A 274 -16.76 20.12 16.80
CA ARG A 274 -15.35 20.35 16.47
C ARG A 274 -15.21 21.57 15.57
N ILE A 275 -14.33 22.48 15.93
CA ILE A 275 -14.01 23.71 15.21
C ILE A 275 -12.64 23.55 14.54
N ASP A 276 -12.60 23.78 13.23
CA ASP A 276 -11.36 23.96 12.47
C ASP A 276 -11.20 25.42 12.07
N VAL A 277 -10.07 26.04 12.44
CA VAL A 277 -9.76 27.44 12.14
C VAL A 277 -8.80 27.51 10.95
N TYR A 278 -9.11 28.39 10.01
CA TYR A 278 -8.40 28.60 8.76
C TYR A 278 -7.84 30.01 8.67
N LEU A 279 -6.66 30.14 8.06
CA LEU A 279 -6.02 31.39 7.71
C LEU A 279 -5.77 31.40 6.20
N SER A 280 -6.54 32.21 5.46
CA SER A 280 -6.59 32.22 4.00
C SER A 280 -6.74 30.81 3.40
N ASN A 281 -7.71 30.05 3.93
CA ASN A 281 -8.05 28.67 3.56
C ASN A 281 -7.01 27.60 3.92
N VAL A 282 -5.99 27.94 4.69
CA VAL A 282 -5.06 26.95 5.28
C VAL A 282 -5.49 26.64 6.70
N PRO A 283 -5.76 25.37 7.07
CA PRO A 283 -6.10 25.02 8.44
C PRO A 283 -4.89 25.25 9.35
N ILE A 284 -5.10 25.96 10.46
CA ILE A 284 -4.02 26.41 11.36
C ILE A 284 -4.15 25.87 12.78
N CYS A 285 -5.35 25.50 13.21
CA CYS A 285 -5.57 24.80 14.47
C CYS A 285 -6.99 24.21 14.51
N SER A 286 -7.21 23.30 15.47
CA SER A 286 -8.52 22.69 15.71
C SER A 286 -8.79 22.51 17.20
N THR A 287 -10.06 22.58 17.60
CA THR A 287 -10.50 22.42 19.00
C THR A 287 -11.94 21.90 19.06
N THR A 288 -12.37 21.40 20.22
CA THR A 288 -13.79 21.16 20.52
C THR A 288 -14.41 22.41 21.15
N VAL A 289 -15.72 22.56 20.98
CA VAL A 289 -16.55 23.51 21.72
C VAL A 289 -16.87 22.90 23.09
N SER A 290 -16.74 23.70 24.14
CA SER A 290 -17.12 23.33 25.51
C SER A 290 -18.20 24.28 25.98
N GLY A 291 -19.41 23.77 26.21
CA GLY A 291 -20.60 24.60 26.43
C GLY A 291 -20.92 25.36 25.14
N THR A 292 -20.62 26.64 25.08
CA THR A 292 -20.82 27.47 23.87
C THR A 292 -19.55 28.11 23.35
N GLU A 293 -18.42 27.90 24.02
CA GLU A 293 -17.16 28.58 23.71
C GLU A 293 -16.11 27.62 23.19
N TRP A 294 -15.23 28.15 22.34
CA TRP A 294 -14.05 27.45 21.86
C TRP A 294 -12.82 28.35 21.90
N SER A 295 -11.65 27.75 22.09
CA SER A 295 -10.36 28.44 22.13
C SER A 295 -9.28 27.58 21.48
N CYS A 296 -8.59 28.14 20.51
CA CYS A 296 -7.67 27.43 19.63
C CYS A 296 -6.37 28.22 19.50
N THR A 297 -5.26 27.69 19.99
CA THR A 297 -3.96 28.40 19.98
C THR A 297 -3.01 27.79 18.97
N THR A 298 -2.35 28.64 18.18
CA THR A 298 -1.36 28.22 17.18
C THR A 298 -0.15 29.14 17.18
N ARG A 299 0.98 28.63 16.69
CA ARG A 299 2.15 29.46 16.39
C ARG A 299 2.12 29.84 14.92
N SER A 300 2.29 31.13 14.64
CA SER A 300 2.33 31.63 13.27
C SER A 300 3.53 32.56 13.10
N SER A 301 4.33 32.30 12.07
CA SER A 301 5.34 33.23 11.57
C SER A 301 4.86 33.99 10.33
N ALA A 302 3.55 33.99 10.07
CA ALA A 302 2.96 34.69 8.95
C ALA A 302 3.21 36.20 9.09
N THR A 303 3.33 36.90 7.97
CA THR A 303 3.47 38.36 7.93
C THR A 303 2.55 38.91 6.87
N GLY A 304 1.78 39.95 7.21
CA GLY A 304 0.74 40.51 6.34
C GLY A 304 -0.67 40.26 6.86
N THR A 305 -1.66 40.70 6.10
CA THR A 305 -3.08 40.61 6.46
C THR A 305 -3.71 39.35 5.88
N TYR A 306 -4.41 38.59 6.72
CA TYR A 306 -5.04 37.32 6.37
C TYR A 306 -6.51 37.28 6.79
N ALA A 307 -7.29 36.55 6.01
CA ALA A 307 -8.67 36.22 6.31
C ALA A 307 -8.72 35.00 7.25
N VAL A 308 -9.43 35.12 8.36
CA VAL A 308 -9.65 34.06 9.34
C VAL A 308 -11.09 33.57 9.23
N LEU A 309 -11.25 32.25 9.12
CA LEU A 309 -12.54 31.57 9.08
C LEU A 309 -12.53 30.41 10.08
N ALA A 310 -13.67 30.11 10.68
CA ALA A 310 -13.88 28.91 11.48
C ALA A 310 -15.02 28.08 10.87
N VAL A 311 -14.87 26.76 10.86
CA VAL A 311 -15.91 25.82 10.42
C VAL A 311 -16.17 24.84 11.55
N GLN A 312 -17.45 24.61 11.85
CA GLN A 312 -17.87 23.64 12.85
C GLN A 312 -18.36 22.35 12.21
N ARG A 313 -18.08 21.21 12.85
CA ARG A 313 -18.66 19.90 12.58
C ARG A 313 -19.26 19.32 13.86
N ASP A 314 -20.49 18.81 13.81
CA ASP A 314 -21.14 18.17 14.97
C ASP A 314 -20.63 16.73 15.22
N GLN A 315 -21.21 16.04 16.21
CA GLN A 315 -20.85 14.67 16.56
C GLN A 315 -21.33 13.64 15.51
N ALA A 316 -22.43 13.90 14.81
CA ALA A 316 -22.92 13.08 13.71
C ALA A 316 -22.04 13.23 12.46
N GLY A 317 -21.30 14.33 12.36
CA GLY A 317 -20.42 14.68 11.27
C GLY A 317 -20.99 15.68 10.26
N ASN A 318 -22.11 16.34 10.55
CA ASN A 318 -22.65 17.42 9.72
C ASN A 318 -21.80 18.69 9.88
N TYR A 319 -21.60 19.42 8.77
CA TYR A 319 -20.83 20.66 8.76
C TYR A 319 -21.75 21.88 8.80
N ALA A 320 -21.38 22.87 9.62
CA ALA A 320 -21.96 24.19 9.58
C ALA A 320 -21.50 24.98 8.35
N ALA A 321 -22.21 26.06 8.03
CA ALA A 321 -21.66 27.12 7.20
C ALA A 321 -20.41 27.74 7.87
N PRO A 322 -19.43 28.25 7.09
CA PRO A 322 -18.28 28.95 7.66
C PRO A 322 -18.70 30.17 8.48
N SER A 323 -17.86 30.54 9.46
CA SER A 323 -18.00 31.80 10.20
C SER A 323 -17.92 33.00 9.26
N GLY A 324 -18.33 34.18 9.75
CA GLY A 324 -17.95 35.44 9.12
C GLY A 324 -16.43 35.58 9.02
N GLU A 325 -15.93 36.15 7.92
CA GLU A 325 -14.50 36.40 7.70
C GLU A 325 -13.98 37.49 8.65
N VAL A 326 -12.88 37.19 9.35
CA VAL A 326 -12.19 38.15 10.22
C VAL A 326 -10.80 38.47 9.66
N ARG A 327 -10.47 39.75 9.43
CA ARG A 327 -9.15 40.13 8.89
C ARG A 327 -8.15 40.45 9.98
N VAL A 328 -7.05 39.71 10.03
CA VAL A 328 -6.00 39.86 11.05
C VAL A 328 -4.66 40.12 10.37
N SER A 329 -3.91 41.11 10.86
CA SER A 329 -2.57 41.42 10.36
C SER A 329 -1.50 40.87 11.29
N PHE A 330 -0.48 40.26 10.74
CA PHE A 330 0.67 39.75 11.49
C PHE A 330 1.91 40.58 11.15
N ALA A 331 2.61 41.05 12.16
CA ALA A 331 3.79 41.90 12.03
C ALA A 331 4.95 41.35 12.88
N PRO A 332 6.22 41.60 12.48
CA PRO A 332 7.37 41.24 13.31
C PRO A 332 7.28 41.93 14.68
N ALA A 333 7.72 41.24 15.73
CA ALA A 333 7.91 41.87 17.03
C ALA A 333 8.93 43.02 16.88
N PRO A 334 8.68 44.20 17.49
CA PRO A 334 9.63 45.29 17.45
C PRO A 334 10.96 44.84 18.08
N THR A 335 12.05 44.96 17.32
CA THR A 335 13.41 44.76 17.85
C THR A 335 13.67 45.83 18.89
N ALA A 336 13.92 45.43 20.14
CA ALA A 336 14.36 46.38 21.16
C ALA A 336 15.64 47.07 20.68
N SER A 337 15.58 48.39 20.46
CA SER A 337 16.74 49.21 20.11
C SER A 337 17.76 49.12 21.25
N ALA A 338 18.99 48.72 20.94
CA ALA A 338 20.08 48.66 21.91
C ALA A 338 20.33 50.06 22.48
N ALA A 339 20.08 50.25 23.78
CA ALA A 339 20.48 51.44 24.49
C ALA A 339 22.02 51.56 24.51
N PRO A 340 22.60 52.77 24.36
CA PRO A 340 24.04 52.94 24.43
C PRO A 340 24.52 52.72 25.87
N THR A 341 25.49 51.83 26.04
CA THR A 341 26.23 51.59 27.29
C THR A 341 26.93 52.87 27.77
N PRO A 342 26.73 53.33 29.02
CA PRO A 342 27.59 54.33 29.64
C PRO A 342 28.81 53.68 30.29
N SER A 343 29.98 54.28 30.07
CA SER A 343 31.23 53.98 30.77
C SER A 343 31.14 54.28 32.28
N ALA A 344 31.63 53.36 33.11
CA ALA A 344 32.02 53.63 34.50
C ALA A 344 33.49 54.09 34.56
N PRO A 345 33.91 54.88 35.56
CA PRO A 345 34.41 54.26 36.80
C PRO A 345 34.16 55.06 38.10
N GLY A 346 34.19 54.38 39.25
CA GLY A 346 34.33 55.01 40.57
C GLY A 346 33.81 54.17 41.74
N GLN A 347 34.67 53.84 42.70
CA GLN A 347 34.47 52.91 43.82
C GLN A 347 33.78 53.53 45.07
N THR A 348 33.13 52.63 45.84
CA THR A 348 32.94 52.55 47.31
C THR A 348 32.31 53.70 48.10
N THR A 349 31.16 53.42 48.74
CA THR A 349 31.01 53.28 50.20
C THR A 349 29.62 52.70 50.58
N ALA A 350 29.59 51.80 51.56
CA ALA A 350 28.40 51.28 52.27
C ALA A 350 28.38 51.86 53.71
N PRO A 351 27.44 51.55 54.64
CA PRO A 351 26.20 50.74 54.59
C PRO A 351 24.97 51.36 55.34
N ALA A 352 23.77 50.77 55.21
CA ALA A 352 22.76 50.69 56.29
C ALA A 352 21.66 49.65 55.94
N ASP A 353 21.59 48.60 56.77
CA ASP A 353 20.55 47.55 56.93
C ASP A 353 19.25 48.15 57.58
N PRO A 354 18.10 47.44 57.80
CA PRO A 354 17.94 45.98 57.98
C PRO A 354 16.68 45.28 57.38
N ALA A 355 16.83 43.98 57.10
CA ALA A 355 15.98 42.79 57.43
C ALA A 355 14.42 42.79 57.22
N PRO A 356 13.73 41.63 57.31
CA PRO A 356 14.04 40.24 56.92
C PRO A 356 12.98 39.65 55.95
N SER A 357 13.31 38.51 55.30
CA SER A 357 12.28 37.59 54.77
C SER A 357 11.70 36.74 55.90
N PRO A 358 10.39 36.43 55.85
CA PRO A 358 10.02 35.04 56.04
C PRO A 358 8.94 34.55 55.05
N SER A 359 9.15 33.32 54.59
CA SER A 359 8.20 32.24 54.33
C SER A 359 6.80 32.52 53.72
N SER A 360 6.56 31.79 52.64
CA SER A 360 5.27 31.33 52.10
C SER A 360 4.11 31.20 53.11
N PRO A 361 2.89 31.61 52.70
CA PRO A 361 1.67 31.01 53.21
C PRO A 361 0.96 30.15 52.17
N ALA A 362 0.44 29.04 52.70
CA ALA A 362 -0.43 28.04 52.12
C ALA A 362 -1.64 28.59 51.34
N ALA A 363 -2.07 27.78 50.39
CA ALA A 363 -3.37 27.87 49.73
C ALA A 363 -4.53 27.72 50.75
N PRO A 364 -5.64 28.45 50.59
CA PRO A 364 -6.87 28.15 51.32
C PRO A 364 -7.60 26.96 50.69
N SER A 365 -7.84 25.94 51.50
CA SER A 365 -8.81 24.87 51.28
C SER A 365 -10.24 25.40 51.28
N LEU A 366 -11.05 25.00 50.29
CA LEU A 366 -12.51 25.14 50.30
C LEU A 366 -13.17 23.87 50.89
N PRO A 367 -14.37 23.99 51.49
CA PRO A 367 -14.98 22.96 52.34
C PRO A 367 -15.65 21.82 51.57
N ASN A 368 -15.66 20.64 52.21
CA ASN A 368 -16.42 19.45 51.84
C ASN A 368 -17.93 19.70 51.80
N ASP A 369 -18.61 19.11 50.81
CA ASP A 369 -19.88 18.42 51.03
C ASP A 369 -20.18 17.43 49.88
N PRO A 370 -21.06 16.42 50.08
CA PRO A 370 -20.76 15.04 49.74
C PRO A 370 -21.68 14.53 48.63
N ARG A 371 -21.13 13.84 47.65
CA ARG A 371 -21.86 12.86 46.81
C ARG A 371 -20.84 11.97 46.11
N SER A 372 -20.45 10.91 46.80
CA SER A 372 -19.79 9.76 46.21
C SER A 372 -20.83 8.96 45.40
N GLY A 373 -20.91 9.25 44.11
CA GLY A 373 -21.34 8.31 43.08
C GLY A 373 -20.23 8.28 42.05
N GLY A 374 -19.43 7.21 42.04
CA GLY A 374 -18.23 7.11 41.22
C GLY A 374 -18.57 7.17 39.73
N SER A 375 -18.38 8.32 39.11
CA SER A 375 -18.11 8.45 37.68
C SER A 375 -16.61 8.30 37.49
N THR A 376 -16.19 7.13 37.01
CA THR A 376 -14.89 6.99 36.37
C THR A 376 -14.82 7.96 35.20
N ASP A 377 -13.92 8.94 35.31
CA ASP A 377 -13.31 9.55 34.13
C ASP A 377 -12.82 8.44 33.20
N ALA A 378 -13.39 8.38 32.00
CA ALA A 378 -12.76 7.80 30.82
C ALA A 378 -13.15 8.76 29.68
N GLY A 379 -12.36 9.78 29.36
CA GLY A 379 -10.93 9.71 29.07
C GLY A 379 -10.80 9.28 27.62
N ALA A 380 -10.25 10.15 26.76
CA ALA A 380 -9.92 9.83 25.37
C ALA A 380 -9.30 8.41 25.32
N SER A 381 -9.86 7.55 24.46
CA SER A 381 -9.31 6.20 24.27
C SER A 381 -7.80 6.30 24.09
N PRO A 382 -7.00 5.60 24.91
CA PRO A 382 -5.55 5.67 24.81
C PRO A 382 -5.12 5.29 23.39
N PRO A 383 -4.00 5.86 22.88
CA PRO A 383 -3.56 5.56 21.53
C PRO A 383 -3.38 4.06 21.33
N ASP A 384 -4.10 3.51 20.34
CA ASP A 384 -4.07 2.08 20.07
C ASP A 384 -2.84 1.73 19.22
N TRP A 385 -1.74 1.45 19.92
CA TRP A 385 -0.46 1.00 19.38
C TRP A 385 -0.49 -0.43 18.81
N GLN A 386 -1.59 -1.17 18.95
CA GLN A 386 -1.64 -2.60 18.65
C GLN A 386 -2.44 -2.93 17.40
N ALA A 387 -3.24 -2.00 16.90
CA ALA A 387 -3.98 -2.21 15.67
C ALA A 387 -3.11 -2.15 14.41
N PRO A 388 -3.56 -2.85 13.36
CA PRO A 388 -2.85 -2.94 12.09
C PRO A 388 -2.88 -1.62 11.32
N THR A 389 -1.78 -1.29 10.63
CA THR A 389 -1.79 -0.24 9.61
C THR A 389 -2.25 -0.82 8.26
N ALA A 390 -2.75 0.05 7.38
CA ALA A 390 -3.05 -0.31 6.00
C ALA A 390 -1.78 -0.64 5.17
N PHE A 391 -0.59 -0.33 5.69
CA PHE A 391 0.67 -0.50 4.97
C PHE A 391 0.96 -1.99 4.70
N GLY A 392 0.78 -2.39 3.44
CA GLY A 392 1.00 -3.76 2.98
C GLY A 392 -0.04 -4.77 3.48
N ALA A 393 -1.23 -4.30 3.88
CA ALA A 393 -2.38 -5.17 4.12
C ALA A 393 -2.75 -6.00 2.88
N ASP A 394 -2.50 -5.44 1.70
CA ASP A 394 -2.82 -6.05 0.40
C ASP A 394 -1.68 -6.89 -0.19
N ILE A 395 -0.54 -7.06 0.51
CA ILE A 395 0.52 -7.95 0.03
C ILE A 395 0.03 -9.40 0.11
N PRO A 396 -0.01 -10.14 -1.02
CA PRO A 396 -0.42 -11.53 -1.01
C PRO A 396 0.61 -12.37 -0.26
N THR A 397 0.19 -13.30 0.57
CA THR A 397 1.15 -14.28 1.13
C THR A 397 1.61 -15.24 0.03
N VAL A 398 2.77 -15.88 0.23
CA VAL A 398 3.30 -16.86 -0.73
C VAL A 398 2.29 -17.97 -1.02
N ALA A 399 1.55 -18.43 0.00
CA ALA A 399 0.50 -19.43 -0.15
C ALA A 399 -0.64 -18.95 -1.06
N VAL A 400 -1.06 -17.69 -0.92
CA VAL A 400 -2.09 -17.06 -1.76
C VAL A 400 -1.61 -16.88 -3.21
N SER A 401 -0.35 -16.47 -3.41
CA SER A 401 0.24 -16.36 -4.75
C SER A 401 0.29 -17.71 -5.48
N ILE A 402 0.51 -18.80 -4.74
CA ILE A 402 0.54 -20.17 -5.25
C ILE A 402 -0.87 -20.64 -5.62
N SER A 403 -1.83 -20.51 -4.71
CA SER A 403 -3.19 -21.00 -4.92
C SER A 403 -3.92 -20.27 -6.05
N ARG A 404 -3.63 -18.98 -6.25
CA ARG A 404 -4.25 -18.14 -7.30
C ARG A 404 -3.63 -18.32 -8.69
N GLY A 405 -2.60 -19.16 -8.87
CA GLY A 405 -1.97 -19.38 -10.19
C GLY A 405 -1.30 -18.14 -10.80
N THR A 406 -0.88 -17.17 -9.96
CA THR A 406 -0.43 -15.83 -10.41
C THR A 406 0.88 -15.81 -11.19
N TRP A 407 1.58 -16.94 -11.27
CA TRP A 407 2.90 -17.03 -11.89
C TRP A 407 2.88 -16.80 -13.41
N ALA A 408 1.82 -17.21 -14.10
CA ALA A 408 1.67 -16.96 -15.54
C ALA A 408 1.61 -15.44 -15.82
N LEU A 409 0.84 -14.72 -15.02
CA LEU A 409 0.72 -13.28 -15.11
C LEU A 409 2.01 -12.57 -14.68
N ALA A 410 2.73 -13.11 -13.69
CA ALA A 410 4.05 -12.61 -13.28
C ALA A 410 5.12 -12.79 -14.37
N LEU A 411 5.07 -13.88 -15.14
CA LEU A 411 5.94 -14.10 -16.30
C LEU A 411 5.62 -13.11 -17.43
N LEU A 412 4.34 -12.85 -17.69
CA LEU A 412 3.91 -11.83 -18.66
C LEU A 412 4.32 -10.43 -18.21
N ALA A 413 4.18 -10.10 -16.92
CA ALA A 413 4.63 -8.84 -16.34
C ALA A 413 6.17 -8.69 -16.45
N ALA A 414 6.92 -9.77 -16.25
CA ALA A 414 8.36 -9.78 -16.44
C ALA A 414 8.77 -9.54 -17.90
N LEU A 415 8.08 -10.18 -18.85
CA LEU A 415 8.26 -9.94 -20.28
C LEU A 415 7.94 -8.48 -20.64
N ALA A 416 6.81 -7.96 -20.15
CA ALA A 416 6.40 -6.58 -20.35
C ALA A 416 7.43 -5.60 -19.78
N PHE A 417 7.96 -5.84 -18.57
CA PHE A 417 9.02 -5.01 -17.99
C PHE A 417 10.29 -5.01 -18.87
N LEU A 418 10.73 -6.17 -19.35
CA LEU A 418 11.91 -6.26 -20.20
C LEU A 418 11.72 -5.53 -21.55
N VAL A 419 10.57 -5.73 -22.19
CA VAL A 419 10.27 -5.23 -23.54
C VAL A 419 9.83 -3.76 -23.51
N LEU A 420 9.03 -3.33 -22.54
CA LEU A 420 8.47 -1.97 -22.53
C LEU A 420 9.31 -0.98 -21.71
N ILE A 421 10.13 -1.46 -20.76
CA ILE A 421 10.88 -0.58 -19.86
C ILE A 421 12.38 -0.78 -20.03
N ALA A 422 12.91 -1.97 -19.76
CA ALA A 422 14.36 -2.18 -19.65
C ALA A 422 15.11 -1.97 -20.98
N LEU A 423 14.60 -2.54 -22.09
CA LEU A 423 15.26 -2.43 -23.40
C LEU A 423 15.12 -1.03 -24.04
N PRO A 424 13.93 -0.39 -24.10
CA PRO A 424 13.78 0.96 -24.64
C PRO A 424 14.62 1.97 -23.87
N MET A 425 14.66 1.86 -22.54
CA MET A 425 15.48 2.71 -21.70
C MET A 425 16.97 2.53 -21.98
N ARG A 426 17.44 1.32 -22.29
CA ARG A 426 18.82 1.08 -22.71
C ARG A 426 19.15 1.79 -24.02
N LEU A 427 18.28 1.64 -25.02
CA LEU A 427 18.46 2.27 -26.33
C LEU A 427 18.57 3.79 -26.16
N LEU A 428 17.64 4.39 -25.43
CA LEU A 428 17.66 5.82 -25.12
C LEU A 428 18.93 6.24 -24.34
N ALA A 429 19.34 5.47 -23.33
CA ALA A 429 20.55 5.78 -22.58
C ALA A 429 21.81 5.75 -23.44
N THR A 430 21.90 4.84 -24.43
CA THR A 430 23.04 4.77 -25.35
C THR A 430 23.11 5.94 -26.33
N THR A 431 21.98 6.52 -26.73
CA THR A 431 21.98 7.69 -27.63
C THR A 431 22.28 9.00 -26.90
N LEU A 432 21.89 9.10 -25.63
CA LEU A 432 22.21 10.24 -24.78
C LEU A 432 23.65 10.20 -24.26
N HIS A 433 24.29 9.03 -24.24
CA HIS A 433 25.66 8.88 -23.74
C HIS A 433 26.67 9.62 -24.65
N GLY A 434 27.30 10.67 -24.12
CA GLY A 434 28.26 11.50 -24.85
C GLY A 434 27.68 12.82 -25.37
N ARG A 435 26.35 12.99 -25.35
CA ARG A 435 25.71 14.27 -25.64
C ARG A 435 25.68 15.09 -24.35
N ARG A 436 26.31 16.27 -24.36
CA ARG A 436 26.21 17.21 -23.23
C ARG A 436 24.76 17.69 -23.19
N LEU A 437 23.96 17.15 -22.26
CA LEU A 437 22.67 17.74 -21.91
C LEU A 437 22.91 19.25 -21.64
N PRO A 438 22.09 20.15 -22.20
CA PRO A 438 22.18 21.56 -21.85
C PRO A 438 22.11 21.68 -20.33
N ARG A 439 23.01 22.51 -19.79
CA ARG A 439 23.15 22.74 -18.35
C ARG A 439 21.76 22.98 -17.74
N SER A 440 21.52 22.36 -16.59
CA SER A 440 20.30 22.48 -15.77
C SER A 440 19.64 23.86 -15.87
N PRO A 441 18.31 23.95 -16.05
CA PRO A 441 17.63 25.24 -16.07
C PRO A 441 17.91 25.95 -14.74
N ARG A 442 18.28 27.23 -14.84
CA ARG A 442 18.53 28.11 -13.70
C ARG A 442 17.19 28.47 -13.09
N VAL A 443 16.65 27.61 -12.22
CA VAL A 443 15.32 27.82 -11.63
C VAL A 443 15.32 28.94 -10.58
N LEU A 444 16.48 29.32 -10.04
CA LEU A 444 16.64 30.52 -9.20
C LEU A 444 17.92 31.24 -9.62
N GLY A 445 17.83 32.52 -9.99
CA GLY A 445 18.92 33.35 -10.54
C GLY A 445 20.12 33.62 -9.61
N ARG A 446 20.42 32.76 -8.64
CA ARG A 446 21.53 32.91 -7.68
C ARG A 446 22.81 32.15 -8.01
N ASN A 447 22.86 31.40 -9.12
CA ASN A 447 24.09 30.71 -9.51
C ASN A 447 25.04 31.65 -10.29
N ARG A 448 25.77 32.49 -9.55
CA ARG A 448 26.95 33.21 -10.06
C ARG A 448 28.00 32.20 -10.53
N ARG A 449 28.59 32.43 -11.70
CA ARG A 449 29.74 31.68 -12.21
C ARG A 449 31.01 32.35 -11.69
N GLY A 450 31.89 31.59 -11.05
CA GLY A 450 33.31 31.92 -11.03
C GLY A 450 33.87 32.57 -9.76
N GLU A 451 33.20 32.53 -8.62
CA GLU A 451 33.89 32.78 -7.35
C GLU A 451 34.51 31.45 -6.89
N SER A 452 35.82 31.42 -6.64
CA SER A 452 36.46 30.36 -5.87
C SER A 452 35.80 30.32 -4.50
N VAL A 453 34.85 29.40 -4.32
CA VAL A 453 34.29 29.06 -3.02
C VAL A 453 35.47 28.82 -2.08
N PRO A 454 35.60 29.54 -0.95
CA PRO A 454 36.60 29.20 0.06
C PRO A 454 36.41 27.72 0.37
N GLU A 455 37.48 26.93 0.26
CA GLU A 455 37.41 25.50 0.56
C GLU A 455 36.58 25.32 1.83
N PRO A 456 35.43 24.62 1.79
CA PRO A 456 34.70 24.35 3.00
C PRO A 456 35.66 23.57 3.90
N SER A 457 36.08 24.23 4.98
CA SER A 457 36.94 23.66 5.99
C SER A 457 36.23 22.43 6.55
N ALA A 458 36.84 21.28 6.30
CA ALA A 458 36.38 19.92 6.56
C ALA A 458 35.33 19.36 5.56
N PRO A 459 35.57 18.17 4.97
CA PRO A 459 34.53 17.46 4.24
C PRO A 459 33.40 17.16 5.21
N ALA A 460 32.19 17.65 4.92
CA ALA A 460 30.99 17.20 5.62
C ALA A 460 31.03 15.67 5.67
N ALA A 461 30.98 15.13 6.88
CA ALA A 461 31.29 13.72 7.09
C ALA A 461 30.36 12.87 6.20
N PRO A 462 30.90 11.94 5.38
CA PRO A 462 30.15 11.27 4.30
C PRO A 462 28.93 10.49 4.80
N TRP A 463 28.86 10.18 6.10
CA TRP A 463 27.71 9.55 6.75
C TRP A 463 26.47 10.46 6.82
N ILE A 464 26.63 11.80 6.87
CA ILE A 464 25.50 12.75 6.93
C ILE A 464 24.65 12.64 5.67
N GLY A 465 25.28 12.52 4.50
CA GLY A 465 24.58 12.32 3.23
C GLY A 465 23.81 10.99 3.18
N ILE A 466 24.35 9.94 3.82
CA ILE A 466 23.69 8.63 3.91
C ILE A 466 22.47 8.72 4.83
N VAL A 467 22.61 9.31 6.01
CA VAL A 467 21.51 9.49 6.98
C VAL A 467 20.41 10.37 6.39
N ALA A 468 20.75 11.50 5.77
CA ALA A 468 19.78 12.38 5.11
C ALA A 468 19.02 11.66 3.99
N SER A 469 19.70 10.81 3.21
CA SER A 469 19.06 10.05 2.13
C SER A 469 18.13 8.95 2.66
N LEU A 470 18.52 8.27 3.75
CA LEU A 470 17.68 7.27 4.42
C LEU A 470 16.45 7.92 5.04
N ALA A 471 16.60 9.10 5.67
CA ALA A 471 15.48 9.88 6.21
C ALA A 471 14.53 10.33 5.09
N ALA A 472 15.07 10.84 3.99
CA ALA A 472 14.27 11.23 2.82
C ALA A 472 13.52 10.04 2.22
N ALA A 473 14.18 8.89 2.06
CA ALA A 473 13.51 7.68 1.58
C ALA A 473 12.41 7.24 2.56
N THR A 474 12.70 7.16 3.86
CA THR A 474 11.70 6.84 4.92
C THR A 474 10.46 7.73 4.78
N ALA A 475 10.67 9.05 4.67
CA ALA A 475 9.57 9.99 4.48
C ALA A 475 8.79 9.72 3.19
N LEU A 476 9.45 9.43 2.07
CA LEU A 476 8.78 9.08 0.81
C LEU A 476 7.94 7.79 0.91
N ILE A 477 8.43 6.77 1.61
CA ILE A 477 7.68 5.52 1.84
C ILE A 477 6.42 5.83 2.65
N VAL A 478 6.57 6.50 3.79
CA VAL A 478 5.44 6.83 4.67
C VAL A 478 4.43 7.74 3.95
N LEU A 479 4.90 8.75 3.22
CA LEU A 479 4.05 9.67 2.44
C LEU A 479 3.38 9.03 1.21
N SER A 480 3.80 7.84 0.80
CA SER A 480 3.12 7.08 -0.26
C SER A 480 1.85 6.40 0.23
N THR A 481 1.65 6.29 1.55
CA THR A 481 0.43 5.75 2.18
C THR A 481 -0.61 6.85 2.39
N ARG A 482 -1.91 6.52 2.31
CA ARG A 482 -3.01 7.47 2.58
C ARG A 482 -3.27 7.52 4.10
N VAL A 483 -3.35 8.74 4.67
CA VAL A 483 -3.28 8.92 6.14
C VAL A 483 -4.42 9.77 6.70
N SER A 484 -4.99 9.29 7.81
CA SER A 484 -5.69 10.01 8.88
C SER A 484 -4.93 9.78 10.20
N ASP A 485 -4.72 10.83 10.99
CA ASP A 485 -3.77 10.90 12.13
C ASP A 485 -3.96 9.84 13.24
N GLU A 486 -2.95 9.00 13.49
CA GLU A 486 -2.88 8.08 14.66
C GLU A 486 -1.42 7.77 15.08
N VAL A 487 -1.22 7.39 16.34
CA VAL A 487 0.09 7.02 16.94
C VAL A 487 0.76 5.80 16.26
N ARG A 488 -0.02 5.03 15.50
CA ARG A 488 0.42 3.88 14.66
C ARG A 488 1.45 4.29 13.60
N TYR A 489 1.44 5.55 13.14
CA TYR A 489 2.43 6.03 12.16
C TYR A 489 3.85 6.15 12.72
N LEU A 490 4.01 6.37 14.03
CA LEU A 490 5.34 6.39 14.62
C LEU A 490 5.96 5.00 14.60
N ARG A 491 5.19 3.95 14.92
CA ARG A 491 5.60 2.54 14.82
C ARG A 491 5.99 2.21 13.38
N LEU A 492 5.12 2.53 12.42
CA LEU A 492 5.39 2.32 10.99
C LEU A 492 6.65 3.06 10.53
N THR A 493 6.83 4.32 10.92
CA THR A 493 8.00 5.12 10.53
C THR A 493 9.30 4.51 11.06
N ILE A 494 9.29 4.01 12.29
CA ILE A 494 10.45 3.33 12.88
C ILE A 494 10.69 2.00 12.14
N ALA A 495 9.65 1.20 11.89
CA ALA A 495 9.77 -0.05 11.15
C ALA A 495 10.35 0.18 9.74
N VAL A 496 9.88 1.23 9.05
CA VAL A 496 10.39 1.60 7.73
C VAL A 496 11.86 2.00 7.79
N ALA A 497 12.24 2.88 8.72
CA ALA A 497 13.62 3.33 8.88
C ALA A 497 14.57 2.15 9.17
N VAL A 498 14.18 1.24 10.07
CA VAL A 498 14.95 0.04 10.39
C VAL A 498 15.06 -0.88 9.17
N GLY A 499 13.96 -1.10 8.44
CA GLY A 499 13.96 -1.92 7.23
C GLY A 499 14.92 -1.38 6.14
N LEU A 500 14.95 -0.06 5.95
CA LEU A 500 15.89 0.59 5.03
C LEU A 500 17.35 0.43 5.47
N VAL A 501 17.64 0.52 6.77
CA VAL A 501 18.98 0.26 7.31
C VAL A 501 19.41 -1.18 7.02
N ILE A 502 18.53 -2.16 7.25
CA ILE A 502 18.80 -3.59 6.98
C ILE A 502 19.11 -3.82 5.49
N LEU A 503 18.28 -3.28 4.58
CA LEU A 503 18.50 -3.41 3.13
C LEU A 503 19.86 -2.83 2.69
N ASN A 504 20.18 -1.63 3.14
CA ASN A 504 21.43 -0.96 2.77
C ASN A 504 22.65 -1.64 3.42
N ALA A 505 22.52 -2.13 4.65
CA ALA A 505 23.56 -2.93 5.30
C ALA A 505 23.84 -4.23 4.54
N ALA A 506 22.80 -4.94 4.09
CA ALA A 506 22.95 -6.16 3.30
C ALA A 506 23.78 -5.93 2.02
N VAL A 507 23.45 -4.89 1.24
CA VAL A 507 24.23 -4.54 0.03
C VAL A 507 25.69 -4.25 0.37
N MET A 508 25.96 -3.53 1.46
CA MET A 508 27.32 -3.18 1.87
C MET A 508 28.11 -4.38 2.39
N VAL A 509 27.49 -5.26 3.18
CA VAL A 509 28.14 -6.46 3.73
C VAL A 509 28.42 -7.45 2.61
N VAL A 510 27.44 -7.77 1.78
CA VAL A 510 27.61 -8.69 0.64
C VAL A 510 28.63 -8.14 -0.35
N GLY A 511 28.53 -6.85 -0.69
CA GLY A 511 29.49 -6.18 -1.57
C GLY A 511 30.93 -6.32 -1.04
N ARG A 512 31.16 -6.08 0.26
CA ARG A 512 32.49 -6.22 0.87
C ARG A 512 32.96 -7.67 0.93
N VAL A 513 32.11 -8.61 1.33
CA VAL A 513 32.48 -10.04 1.48
C VAL A 513 32.82 -10.65 0.12
N VAL A 514 31.95 -10.45 -0.88
CA VAL A 514 32.20 -10.96 -2.24
C VAL A 514 33.35 -10.20 -2.89
N GLY A 515 33.43 -8.88 -2.68
CA GLY A 515 34.56 -8.07 -3.13
C GLY A 515 35.89 -8.59 -2.60
N ALA A 516 35.99 -8.87 -1.31
CA ALA A 516 37.19 -9.42 -0.68
C ALA A 516 37.62 -10.76 -1.29
N ARG A 517 36.67 -11.66 -1.61
CA ARG A 517 36.98 -12.94 -2.30
C ARG A 517 37.61 -12.75 -3.68
N PHE A 518 37.34 -11.64 -4.34
CA PHE A 518 37.92 -11.30 -5.64
C PHE A 518 39.08 -10.29 -5.53
N GLY A 519 39.56 -9.97 -4.33
CA GLY A 519 40.62 -8.97 -4.11
C GLY A 519 40.19 -7.54 -4.44
N VAL A 520 38.89 -7.26 -4.40
CA VAL A 520 38.29 -5.98 -4.79
C VAL A 520 37.94 -5.15 -3.57
N SER A 521 38.63 -4.02 -3.38
CA SER A 521 38.24 -3.02 -2.39
C SER A 521 37.28 -1.99 -3.00
N GLY A 522 36.10 -1.84 -2.41
CA GLY A 522 35.12 -0.83 -2.78
C GLY A 522 34.86 0.17 -1.65
N ARG A 523 34.54 1.42 -2.00
CA ARG A 523 34.04 2.43 -1.05
C ARG A 523 32.52 2.52 -1.15
N PRO A 524 31.79 2.74 -0.04
CA PRO A 524 30.36 2.97 -0.11
C PRO A 524 30.08 4.24 -0.93
N ARG A 525 29.09 4.18 -1.81
CA ARG A 525 28.65 5.31 -2.63
C ARG A 525 27.13 5.39 -2.64
N LEU A 526 26.62 6.60 -2.45
CA LEU A 526 25.21 6.91 -2.64
C LEU A 526 24.87 6.89 -4.13
N LEU A 527 23.87 6.10 -4.50
CA LEU A 527 23.33 6.02 -5.85
C LEU A 527 22.15 7.00 -5.96
N ILE A 528 22.42 8.26 -6.31
CA ILE A 528 21.37 9.31 -6.43
C ILE A 528 20.24 8.87 -7.38
N VAL A 529 20.55 8.08 -8.41
CA VAL A 529 19.55 7.50 -9.33
C VAL A 529 18.52 6.63 -8.59
N MET A 530 18.91 5.91 -7.53
CA MET A 530 17.98 5.12 -6.70
C MET A 530 17.07 6.01 -5.88
N LEU A 531 17.55 7.17 -5.40
CA LEU A 531 16.73 8.13 -4.66
C LEU A 531 15.70 8.81 -5.58
N VAL A 532 16.11 9.18 -6.79
CA VAL A 532 15.20 9.70 -7.82
C VAL A 532 14.20 8.61 -8.23
N GLY A 533 14.66 7.36 -8.37
CA GLY A 533 13.81 6.21 -8.59
C GLY A 533 12.76 6.05 -7.49
N ALA A 534 13.16 6.07 -6.23
CA ALA A 534 12.27 5.98 -5.07
C ALA A 534 11.23 7.12 -5.03
N LEU A 535 11.64 8.36 -5.34
CA LEU A 535 10.71 9.48 -5.47
C LEU A 535 9.70 9.24 -6.59
N LEU A 536 10.16 8.82 -7.78
CA LEU A 536 9.28 8.56 -8.92
C LEU A 536 8.31 7.41 -8.64
N THR A 537 8.77 6.30 -8.05
CA THR A 537 7.88 5.18 -7.72
C THR A 537 6.90 5.53 -6.61
N ALA A 538 7.30 6.31 -5.60
CA ALA A 538 6.40 6.79 -4.56
C ALA A 538 5.32 7.75 -5.11
N VAL A 539 5.71 8.71 -5.95
CA VAL A 539 4.76 9.63 -6.62
C VAL A 539 3.84 8.86 -7.55
N LEU A 540 4.38 7.95 -8.37
CA LEU A 540 3.58 7.15 -9.28
C LEU A 540 2.56 6.32 -8.50
N SER A 541 2.99 5.57 -7.48
CA SER A 541 2.10 4.75 -6.65
C SER A 541 0.98 5.57 -6.01
N ARG A 542 1.29 6.79 -5.56
CA ARG A 542 0.31 7.70 -4.97
C ARG A 542 -0.69 8.23 -6.00
N VAL A 543 -0.23 8.64 -7.18
CA VAL A 543 -1.08 9.17 -8.25
C VAL A 543 -1.98 8.09 -8.84
N THR A 544 -1.45 6.88 -9.02
CA THR A 544 -2.20 5.75 -9.61
C THR A 544 -3.00 4.97 -8.57
N GLY A 545 -2.85 5.27 -7.28
CA GLY A 545 -3.50 4.54 -6.18
C GLY A 545 -3.11 3.07 -6.13
N VAL A 546 -1.86 2.74 -6.48
CA VAL A 546 -1.36 1.35 -6.47
C VAL A 546 -1.17 0.90 -5.02
N ASP A 547 -1.87 -0.17 -4.63
CA ASP A 547 -1.74 -0.84 -3.34
C ASP A 547 -1.38 -2.33 -3.57
N PRO A 548 -0.25 -2.85 -3.06
CA PRO A 548 0.78 -2.19 -2.24
C PRO A 548 1.63 -1.18 -3.02
N PRO A 549 2.11 -0.08 -2.40
CA PRO A 549 2.91 0.92 -3.08
C PRO A 549 4.24 0.32 -3.59
N VAL A 550 4.63 0.70 -4.81
CA VAL A 550 5.93 0.34 -5.38
C VAL A 550 6.97 1.30 -4.81
N VAL A 551 7.87 0.76 -3.99
CA VAL A 551 8.82 1.56 -3.23
C VAL A 551 10.24 1.07 -3.46
N ALA A 552 11.20 1.99 -3.49
CA ALA A 552 12.63 1.67 -3.53
C ALA A 552 13.35 2.27 -2.31
N GLY A 553 14.29 1.50 -1.77
CA GLY A 553 14.93 1.79 -0.48
C GLY A 553 16.42 1.45 -0.40
N ALA A 554 16.96 0.68 -1.34
CA ALA A 554 18.39 0.41 -1.42
C ALA A 554 19.11 1.55 -2.14
N LEU A 555 19.68 2.47 -1.37
CA LEU A 555 20.27 3.73 -1.85
C LEU A 555 21.80 3.63 -1.99
N LEU A 556 22.42 2.65 -1.35
CA LEU A 556 23.86 2.45 -1.35
C LEU A 556 24.29 1.39 -2.38
N GLY A 557 25.47 1.58 -2.95
CA GLY A 557 26.18 0.56 -3.72
C GLY A 557 27.69 0.74 -3.57
N MET A 558 28.48 -0.27 -3.92
CA MET A 558 29.94 -0.13 -3.85
C MET A 558 30.50 0.62 -5.07
N ALA A 559 31.34 1.64 -4.84
CA ALA A 559 32.20 2.20 -5.87
C ALA A 559 33.56 1.51 -5.86
N PHE A 560 33.94 0.97 -7.00
CA PHE A 560 35.16 0.23 -7.19
C PHE A 560 36.36 1.14 -7.40
N VAL A 561 37.48 0.85 -6.73
CA VAL A 561 38.74 1.58 -6.91
C VAL A 561 39.57 0.88 -7.99
N GLY A 562 39.84 1.56 -9.11
CA GLY A 562 40.72 1.07 -10.19
C GLY A 562 40.03 0.46 -11.41
N ARG A 563 40.81 0.25 -12.49
CA ARG A 563 40.36 -0.43 -13.72
C ARG A 563 40.38 -1.94 -13.51
N MET A 564 39.21 -2.55 -13.34
CA MET A 564 39.11 -3.99 -13.09
C MET A 564 38.50 -4.77 -14.27
N PRO A 565 38.82 -6.07 -14.39
CA PRO A 565 38.18 -6.96 -15.37
C PRO A 565 36.65 -6.99 -15.19
N ALA A 566 35.92 -7.26 -16.27
CA ALA A 566 34.45 -7.24 -16.25
C ALA A 566 33.84 -8.32 -15.34
N ARG A 567 34.45 -9.50 -15.27
CA ARG A 567 33.95 -10.65 -14.50
C ARG A 567 33.82 -10.41 -12.98
N PRO A 568 34.89 -10.04 -12.23
CA PRO A 568 34.79 -9.81 -10.78
C PRO A 568 33.86 -8.64 -10.44
N ARG A 569 33.86 -7.57 -11.26
CA ARG A 569 32.91 -6.46 -11.10
C ARG A 569 31.46 -6.91 -11.30
N GLY A 570 31.21 -7.71 -12.34
CA GLY A 570 29.89 -8.28 -12.63
C GLY A 570 29.41 -9.22 -11.51
N ALA A 571 30.29 -10.08 -11.00
CA ALA A 571 29.98 -11.01 -9.92
C ALA A 571 29.59 -10.29 -8.62
N VAL A 572 30.33 -9.25 -8.22
CA VAL A 572 29.98 -8.44 -7.03
C VAL A 572 28.63 -7.74 -7.23
N ARG A 573 28.37 -7.15 -8.41
CA ARG A 573 27.08 -6.50 -8.71
C ARG A 573 25.91 -7.48 -8.74
N LEU A 574 26.12 -8.67 -9.27
CA LEU A 574 25.13 -9.74 -9.25
C LEU A 574 24.83 -10.16 -7.81
N ALA A 575 25.86 -10.30 -6.96
CA ALA A 575 25.69 -10.64 -5.56
C ALA A 575 24.95 -9.54 -4.77
N GLU A 576 25.24 -8.26 -5.04
CA GLU A 576 24.49 -7.14 -4.46
C GLU A 576 22.99 -7.24 -4.80
N VAL A 577 22.64 -7.42 -6.09
CA VAL A 577 21.24 -7.59 -6.53
C VAL A 577 20.60 -8.82 -5.89
N ALA A 578 21.28 -9.97 -5.94
CA ALA A 578 20.78 -11.22 -5.37
C ALA A 578 20.52 -11.09 -3.87
N SER A 579 21.39 -10.39 -3.12
CA SER A 579 21.21 -10.19 -1.68
C SER A 579 19.94 -9.41 -1.34
N VAL A 580 19.63 -8.36 -2.12
CA VAL A 580 18.41 -7.57 -1.94
C VAL A 580 17.16 -8.38 -2.27
N VAL A 581 17.21 -9.16 -3.35
CA VAL A 581 16.10 -10.04 -3.76
C VAL A 581 15.85 -11.12 -2.71
N VAL A 582 16.89 -11.82 -2.27
CA VAL A 582 16.77 -12.89 -1.26
C VAL A 582 16.24 -12.33 0.05
N LEU A 583 16.77 -11.20 0.51
CA LEU A 583 16.30 -10.55 1.74
C LEU A 583 14.83 -10.11 1.62
N GLY A 584 14.42 -9.55 0.47
CA GLY A 584 13.04 -9.17 0.21
C GLY A 584 12.09 -10.38 0.16
N VAL A 585 12.50 -11.50 -0.45
CA VAL A 585 11.71 -12.74 -0.50
C VAL A 585 11.60 -13.39 0.88
N ILE A 586 12.67 -13.42 1.67
CA ILE A 586 12.63 -13.92 3.05
C ILE A 586 11.65 -13.09 3.87
N ALA A 587 11.75 -11.76 3.80
CA ALA A 587 10.83 -10.87 4.51
C ALA A 587 9.38 -11.08 4.05
N TRP A 588 9.15 -11.27 2.75
CA TRP A 588 7.83 -11.57 2.20
C TRP A 588 7.24 -12.89 2.71
N VAL A 589 8.04 -13.96 2.79
CA VAL A 589 7.63 -15.25 3.37
C VAL A 589 7.22 -15.08 4.83
N LEU A 590 7.93 -14.25 5.59
CA LEU A 590 7.66 -14.01 7.01
C LEU A 590 6.36 -13.20 7.26
N VAL A 591 5.83 -12.48 6.28
CA VAL A 591 4.57 -11.71 6.42
C VAL A 591 3.39 -12.63 6.78
N GLY A 592 3.31 -13.83 6.18
CA GLY A 592 2.20 -14.75 6.39
C GLY A 592 2.05 -15.21 7.85
N PRO A 593 3.08 -15.83 8.45
CA PRO A 593 3.05 -16.22 9.86
C PRO A 593 2.80 -15.03 10.82
N LEU A 594 3.34 -13.86 10.51
CA LEU A 594 3.16 -12.64 11.32
C LEU A 594 1.73 -12.10 11.26
N ALA A 595 0.97 -12.38 10.19
CA ALA A 595 -0.42 -11.96 10.07
C ALA A 595 -1.38 -12.73 11.00
N ALA A 596 -0.97 -13.90 11.51
CA ALA A 596 -1.74 -14.68 12.48
C ALA A 596 -1.46 -14.27 13.94
N ALA A 597 -0.42 -13.46 14.18
CA ALA A 597 -0.03 -12.99 15.50
C ALA A 597 -0.62 -11.60 15.78
N SER A 598 -0.93 -11.31 17.04
CA SER A 598 -1.48 -10.02 17.48
C SER A 598 -0.56 -9.31 18.48
N GLY A 599 -0.73 -7.99 18.61
CA GLY A 599 0.02 -7.15 19.55
C GLY A 599 1.15 -6.35 18.91
N PHE A 600 1.73 -5.42 19.69
CA PHE A 600 2.69 -4.42 19.20
C PHE A 600 3.87 -5.02 18.42
N TRP A 601 4.51 -6.07 18.94
CA TRP A 601 5.69 -6.67 18.30
C TRP A 601 5.34 -7.47 17.04
N ALA A 602 4.15 -8.08 17.00
CA ALA A 602 3.66 -8.75 15.80
C ALA A 602 3.42 -7.73 14.69
N GLU A 603 2.73 -6.62 15.00
CA GLU A 603 2.47 -5.55 14.04
C GLU A 603 3.75 -4.82 13.61
N PHE A 604 4.65 -4.51 14.54
CA PHE A 604 5.96 -3.93 14.20
C PHE A 604 6.77 -4.88 13.31
N GLY A 605 6.79 -6.18 13.63
CA GLY A 605 7.45 -7.20 12.83
C GLY A 605 6.84 -7.32 11.44
N ARG A 606 5.52 -7.26 11.33
CA ARG A 606 4.77 -7.27 10.07
C ARG A 606 5.12 -6.05 9.22
N GLU A 607 5.05 -4.84 9.78
CA GLU A 607 5.42 -3.58 9.11
C GLU A 607 6.89 -3.57 8.64
N LEU A 608 7.80 -4.10 9.47
CA LEU A 608 9.21 -4.24 9.13
C LEU A 608 9.41 -5.22 7.98
N CYS A 609 8.82 -6.41 8.04
CA CYS A 609 8.92 -7.43 6.99
C CYS A 609 8.30 -6.95 5.68
N THR A 610 7.12 -6.34 5.75
CA THR A 610 6.45 -5.68 4.63
C THR A 610 7.33 -4.61 4.00
N THR A 611 7.98 -3.76 4.81
CA THR A 611 8.90 -2.75 4.27
C THR A 611 10.07 -3.40 3.54
N VAL A 612 10.73 -4.37 4.17
CA VAL A 612 11.90 -5.03 3.58
C VAL A 612 11.52 -5.78 2.29
N ALA A 613 10.34 -6.39 2.25
CA ALA A 613 9.80 -7.05 1.07
C ALA A 613 9.56 -6.06 -0.07
N LEU A 614 8.71 -5.05 0.13
CA LEU A 614 8.34 -4.08 -0.92
C LEU A 614 9.54 -3.25 -1.36
N ALA A 615 10.28 -2.66 -0.42
CA ALA A 615 11.42 -1.82 -0.74
C ALA A 615 12.58 -2.63 -1.30
N GLY A 616 12.78 -3.88 -0.87
CA GLY A 616 13.79 -4.79 -1.41
C GLY A 616 13.48 -5.18 -2.86
N ILE A 617 12.29 -5.73 -3.11
CA ILE A 617 11.88 -6.19 -4.45
C ILE A 617 11.77 -5.01 -5.42
N GLY A 618 11.20 -3.88 -4.99
CA GLY A 618 11.14 -2.66 -5.79
C GLY A 618 12.52 -2.06 -6.08
N SER A 619 13.47 -2.11 -5.12
CA SER A 619 14.86 -1.71 -5.38
C SER A 619 15.55 -2.64 -6.37
N ALA A 620 15.31 -3.96 -6.29
CA ALA A 620 15.91 -4.92 -7.20
C ALA A 620 15.50 -4.64 -8.65
N LEU A 621 14.22 -4.31 -8.91
CA LEU A 621 13.73 -3.88 -10.22
C LEU A 621 14.51 -2.70 -10.79
N ILE A 622 14.77 -1.68 -9.97
CA ILE A 622 15.56 -0.52 -10.40
C ILE A 622 17.03 -0.92 -10.61
N MET A 623 17.61 -1.73 -9.73
CA MET A 623 19.01 -2.15 -9.82
C MET A 623 19.33 -2.95 -11.09
N VAL A 624 18.38 -3.74 -11.61
CA VAL A 624 18.58 -4.49 -12.88
C VAL A 624 18.48 -3.61 -14.12
N LEU A 625 17.98 -2.36 -14.02
CA LEU A 625 17.92 -1.46 -15.17
C LEU A 625 19.32 -1.17 -15.73
N PRO A 626 19.54 -1.31 -17.05
CA PRO A 626 20.87 -1.26 -17.66
C PRO A 626 21.33 0.18 -17.96
N ILE A 627 21.19 1.10 -17.01
CA ILE A 627 21.50 2.53 -17.17
C ILE A 627 22.49 3.07 -16.14
N ALA A 628 23.03 4.26 -16.42
CA ALA A 628 23.89 5.02 -15.52
C ALA A 628 25.04 4.17 -14.94
N ASN A 629 25.16 4.12 -13.61
CA ASN A 629 26.12 3.33 -12.87
C ASN A 629 25.44 2.21 -12.05
N LEU A 630 24.23 1.79 -12.44
CA LEU A 630 23.48 0.76 -11.73
C LEU A 630 24.10 -0.63 -11.93
N PRO A 631 23.88 -1.57 -10.99
CA PRO A 631 24.38 -2.94 -11.09
C PRO A 631 24.06 -3.62 -12.42
N GLY A 632 22.82 -3.47 -12.91
CA GLY A 632 22.32 -4.08 -14.15
C GLY A 632 23.17 -3.75 -15.37
N ARG A 633 23.69 -2.52 -15.49
CA ARG A 633 24.60 -2.16 -16.58
C ARG A 633 25.90 -2.96 -16.54
N VAL A 634 26.48 -3.14 -15.35
CA VAL A 634 27.76 -3.84 -15.19
C VAL A 634 27.56 -5.35 -15.44
N ILE A 635 26.44 -5.91 -15.01
CA ILE A 635 26.07 -7.30 -15.29
C ILE A 635 25.89 -7.51 -16.80
N LEU A 636 25.22 -6.57 -17.49
CA LEU A 636 25.05 -6.59 -18.94
C LEU A 636 26.40 -6.52 -19.68
N GLU A 637 27.33 -5.68 -19.22
CA GLU A 637 28.69 -5.57 -19.78
C GLU A 637 29.53 -6.83 -19.53
N TRP A 638 29.27 -7.56 -18.45
CA TRP A 638 29.91 -8.86 -18.18
C TRP A 638 29.34 -9.98 -19.05
N SER A 639 28.01 -10.14 -19.07
CA SER A 639 27.32 -11.14 -19.89
C SER A 639 25.85 -10.75 -20.10
N PRO A 640 25.42 -10.58 -21.38
CA PRO A 640 24.01 -10.29 -21.68
C PRO A 640 23.04 -11.37 -21.19
N SER A 641 23.42 -12.65 -21.28
CA SER A 641 22.57 -13.76 -20.84
C SER A 641 22.35 -13.76 -19.33
N ILE A 642 23.40 -13.45 -18.55
CA ILE A 642 23.30 -13.33 -17.09
C ILE A 642 22.38 -12.16 -16.74
N TRP A 643 22.50 -11.04 -17.43
CA TRP A 643 21.61 -9.89 -17.21
C TRP A 643 20.15 -10.23 -17.53
N ILE A 644 19.86 -10.85 -18.68
CA ILE A 644 18.48 -11.24 -19.04
C ILE A 644 17.90 -12.19 -17.98
N ALA A 645 18.66 -13.22 -17.59
CA ALA A 645 18.21 -14.16 -16.57
C ALA A 645 17.95 -13.46 -15.22
N THR A 646 18.85 -12.59 -14.79
CA THR A 646 18.70 -11.83 -13.53
C THR A 646 17.47 -10.91 -13.59
N ALA A 647 17.33 -10.15 -14.67
CA ALA A 647 16.22 -9.22 -14.84
C ALA A 647 14.87 -9.94 -14.95
N ALA A 648 14.82 -11.09 -15.64
CA ALA A 648 13.62 -11.93 -15.70
C ALA A 648 13.23 -12.45 -14.32
N VAL A 649 14.17 -13.04 -13.57
CA VAL A 649 13.90 -13.56 -12.20
C VAL A 649 13.40 -12.44 -11.28
N VAL A 650 14.07 -11.29 -11.26
CA VAL A 650 13.68 -10.14 -10.43
C VAL A 650 12.29 -9.64 -10.83
N ALA A 651 12.01 -9.49 -12.12
CA ALA A 651 10.73 -9.00 -12.60
C ALA A 651 9.59 -10.00 -12.39
N THR A 652 9.86 -11.30 -12.44
CA THR A 652 8.85 -12.33 -12.11
C THR A 652 8.52 -12.30 -10.62
N ILE A 653 9.51 -12.21 -9.73
CA ILE A 653 9.27 -12.08 -8.29
C ILE A 653 8.48 -10.80 -7.98
N ALA A 654 8.86 -9.67 -8.61
CA ALA A 654 8.10 -8.44 -8.47
C ALA A 654 6.68 -8.57 -9.02
N GLY A 655 6.51 -9.23 -10.16
CA GLY A 655 5.20 -9.53 -10.74
C GLY A 655 4.30 -10.32 -9.79
N THR A 656 4.84 -11.33 -9.10
CA THR A 656 4.07 -12.11 -8.12
C THR A 656 3.63 -11.28 -6.91
N VAL A 657 4.45 -10.34 -6.45
CA VAL A 657 4.18 -9.54 -5.25
C VAL A 657 3.27 -8.35 -5.56
N PHE A 658 3.54 -7.61 -6.63
CA PHE A 658 2.81 -6.38 -6.95
C PHE A 658 1.56 -6.63 -7.81
N VAL A 659 1.60 -7.61 -8.72
CA VAL A 659 0.51 -7.82 -9.70
C VAL A 659 -0.42 -8.95 -9.28
N GLY A 660 0.08 -9.92 -8.51
CA GLY A 660 -0.70 -11.07 -8.00
C GLY A 660 -1.78 -10.72 -6.96
N THR A 661 -1.95 -9.45 -6.61
CA THR A 661 -2.95 -9.00 -5.62
C THR A 661 -4.38 -9.09 -6.18
N GLY A 662 -4.54 -9.13 -7.51
CA GLY A 662 -5.79 -9.42 -8.22
C GLY A 662 -6.77 -8.25 -8.34
N VAL A 663 -6.67 -7.23 -7.49
CA VAL A 663 -7.69 -6.17 -7.39
C VAL A 663 -7.16 -4.75 -7.08
N GLY A 664 -5.93 -4.60 -6.58
CA GLY A 664 -5.33 -3.30 -6.26
C GLY A 664 -4.33 -2.74 -7.28
N PHE A 665 -3.79 -3.59 -8.17
CA PHE A 665 -2.79 -3.18 -9.15
C PHE A 665 -3.44 -2.90 -10.51
N PRO A 666 -3.44 -1.64 -11.00
CA PRO A 666 -4.07 -1.28 -12.27
C PRO A 666 -3.22 -1.76 -13.45
N VAL A 667 -3.33 -3.05 -13.79
CA VAL A 667 -2.49 -3.73 -14.81
C VAL A 667 -2.56 -3.01 -16.15
N LEU A 668 -3.77 -2.69 -16.63
CA LEU A 668 -3.97 -2.03 -17.92
C LEU A 668 -3.40 -0.61 -17.94
N ALA A 669 -3.60 0.17 -16.87
CA ALA A 669 -3.04 1.51 -16.78
C ALA A 669 -1.50 1.47 -16.70
N SER A 670 -0.95 0.50 -15.96
CA SER A 670 0.50 0.29 -15.84
C SER A 670 1.12 -0.12 -17.16
N LEU A 671 0.45 -1.00 -17.92
CA LEU A 671 0.85 -1.38 -19.28
C LEU A 671 0.76 -0.20 -20.25
N ALA A 672 -0.28 0.63 -20.17
CA ALA A 672 -0.41 1.83 -21.00
C ALA A 672 0.70 2.84 -20.71
N VAL A 673 1.04 3.08 -19.43
CA VAL A 673 2.17 3.94 -19.02
C VAL A 673 3.50 3.36 -19.53
N ALA A 674 3.72 2.06 -19.38
CA ALA A 674 4.93 1.40 -19.87
C ALA A 674 5.04 1.46 -21.40
N ALA A 675 3.94 1.25 -22.12
CA ALA A 675 3.87 1.35 -23.57
C ALA A 675 4.13 2.79 -24.05
N GLY A 676 3.56 3.80 -23.38
CA GLY A 676 3.83 5.21 -23.65
C GLY A 676 5.30 5.57 -23.41
N PHE A 677 5.89 5.10 -22.31
CA PHE A 677 7.32 5.26 -22.04
C PHE A 677 8.19 4.61 -23.12
N SER A 678 7.84 3.39 -23.55
CA SER A 678 8.52 2.68 -24.63
C SER A 678 8.46 3.47 -25.94
N ALA A 679 7.26 3.91 -26.35
CA ALA A 679 7.03 4.67 -27.57
C ALA A 679 7.83 5.99 -27.57
N LEU A 680 7.82 6.74 -26.46
CA LEU A 680 8.61 7.97 -26.31
C LEU A 680 10.11 7.70 -26.37
N SER A 681 10.58 6.65 -25.69
CA SER A 681 12.01 6.28 -25.67
C SER A 681 12.50 5.86 -27.05
N LEU A 682 11.73 5.04 -27.76
CA LEU A 682 12.05 4.58 -29.11
C LEU A 682 11.91 5.70 -30.15
N GLY A 683 10.89 6.55 -30.02
CA GLY A 683 10.69 7.71 -30.87
C GLY A 683 11.83 8.72 -30.75
N LEU A 684 12.25 9.05 -29.52
CA LEU A 684 13.39 9.93 -29.28
C LEU A 684 14.70 9.28 -29.73
N TRP A 685 14.89 7.99 -29.49
CA TRP A 685 16.03 7.25 -30.01
C TRP A 685 16.10 7.28 -31.53
N ALA A 686 14.98 7.01 -32.22
CA ALA A 686 14.89 7.02 -33.67
C ALA A 686 15.13 8.42 -34.23
N TRP A 687 14.48 9.43 -33.65
CA TRP A 687 14.69 10.84 -34.00
C TRP A 687 16.17 11.20 -33.94
N LEU A 688 16.81 11.05 -32.79
CA LEU A 688 18.21 11.43 -32.59
C LEU A 688 19.20 10.60 -33.42
N ARG A 689 18.81 9.39 -33.85
CA ARG A 689 19.63 8.49 -34.66
C ARG A 689 19.54 8.79 -36.16
N PHE A 690 18.37 9.21 -36.64
CA PHE A 690 18.09 9.38 -38.07
C PHE A 690 18.06 10.86 -38.51
N SER A 691 17.61 11.80 -37.66
CA SER A 691 17.55 13.23 -38.03
C SER A 691 18.93 13.88 -38.10
N GLU A 692 19.85 13.53 -37.19
CA GLU A 692 21.25 14.01 -37.23
C GLU A 692 22.12 13.35 -38.31
N SER A 693 21.59 12.38 -39.06
CA SER A 693 22.29 11.82 -40.23
C SER A 693 21.95 12.50 -41.56
N LEU A 694 21.04 13.47 -41.53
CA LEU A 694 20.62 14.30 -42.66
C LEU A 694 21.12 15.76 -42.57
N ALA A 695 21.74 16.14 -41.46
CA ALA A 695 22.49 17.39 -41.27
C ALA A 695 23.99 17.07 -41.22
#